data_AF-A0A1I4BKB5-F1
#
_entry.id   AF-A0A1I4BKB5-F1
#
_cell.length_a   1.000
_cell.length_b   1.000
_cell.length_c   1.000
_cell.angle_alpha   90.00
_cell.angle_beta   90.00
_cell.angle_gamma   90.00
#
_symmetry.space_group_name_H-M   'P 1'
#
loop_
_entity.id
_entity.type
_entity.pdbx_description
1 polymer ?
#
loop_
_entity_poly.entity_id
_entity_poly.type
_entity_poly.pdbx_seq_one_letter_code
_entity_poly.pdbx_strand_id
1 'polypeptide(L)'
;MSAGAWRAVLLVALALACVPAYAQVQCPSPRAAGDKLRKINEGFTQNVTEPLVRNNVGGLGPVLWAYIAGQARAEGLGGKVDQAGNHTIKPSYNLWNVQHDAKKGCAQSTVVNCKASNQSKPLAGSKKEALASPVATPCWIENGQSMQMVTVCFPSYPSLKDAANEYLAFRPSYTEKLKAMAQSGTPGIDEFLQHLGATGWSSRMRADPDKYKQETRDNIDEALRGIAERRDTTERELAQNQQAIAAWCGERDGADDPARREALKRQQDALLERVALYDQVCLRPAANGSPTPAPTRNNAIDECRKPTAAAPPTPPTVPASTATPDAHATKRRRGVLGEPHYIAPSGAVFSTQRAGEFWLLRSTRDAQIQVRQEPWHGSDSVAAVTAVAMRIGARRVGVYADGVRVDGRPLQWQGAFVQHDLGDGHALGVWGAPAQPEVVAVMWADGSSLRVVHHGSWLDVDYRLMAGVDTAGDAGLIGRVDDEPRHDFVSRSGDALAQPDAAGIDGFVQSWRIRADESLFDYAPGRNAASYELRDFPRTPAAPTAAALAQAREACAAAGVAALLLDACAFDLAVTGERGFLRSHQLGSQALGRMTKPATTPARKTGPTVFFEAQWTPEVEGAEALANGNTRSVAVAAGQHTTYLIDIGKPDVGDLFVLSHQMSCIGDPYDGKSPGYQLFDADGRALSKALAICSDLYSGPIRPGKYYLVLVGAASGEPVTVKFEAFHH
;
A
#
# COMPACT_ATOMS: atom_id res chain seq x y z
N MET A 1 7.15 -13.26 64.13
CA MET A 1 6.45 -14.35 63.39
C MET A 1 5.01 -13.86 63.19
N SER A 2 4.70 -13.10 62.14
CA SER A 2 4.32 -13.52 60.76
C SER A 2 2.97 -14.26 60.73
N ALA A 3 1.97 -13.99 59.89
CA ALA A 3 1.62 -13.03 58.82
C ALA A 3 0.09 -13.27 58.63
N GLY A 4 -0.80 -12.36 58.22
CA GLY A 4 -0.68 -11.28 57.24
C GLY A 4 -1.62 -11.59 56.05
N ALA A 5 -2.87 -11.14 56.14
CA ALA A 5 -3.85 -11.15 55.03
C ALA A 5 -3.67 -9.90 54.18
N TRP A 6 -3.42 -10.00 52.87
CA TRP A 6 -3.48 -8.85 51.94
C TRP A 6 -4.08 -9.19 50.58
N ARG A 7 -4.87 -8.24 50.10
CA ARG A 7 -5.63 -8.15 48.85
C ARG A 7 -4.71 -8.17 47.63
N ALA A 8 -5.09 -8.93 46.61
CA ALA A 8 -4.45 -8.89 45.29
C ALA A 8 -4.94 -7.66 44.51
N VAL A 9 -4.06 -6.67 44.37
CA VAL A 9 -4.15 -5.62 43.34
C VAL A 9 -3.56 -6.22 42.06
N LEU A 10 -4.38 -6.47 41.04
CA LEU A 10 -3.88 -6.81 39.71
C LEU A 10 -3.33 -5.53 39.07
N LEU A 11 -2.01 -5.40 39.08
CA LEU A 11 -1.26 -4.45 38.28
C LEU A 11 -1.51 -4.72 36.79
N VAL A 12 -2.03 -3.72 36.08
CA VAL A 12 -1.98 -3.64 34.62
C VAL A 12 -0.51 -3.48 34.23
N ALA A 13 0.15 -4.59 33.93
CA ALA A 13 1.42 -4.57 33.24
C ALA A 13 1.13 -4.19 31.77
N LEU A 14 1.60 -3.02 31.35
CA LEU A 14 1.73 -2.70 29.92
C LEU A 14 2.44 -3.87 29.26
N ALA A 15 1.81 -4.45 28.23
CA ALA A 15 2.52 -5.27 27.26
C ALA A 15 3.48 -4.36 26.49
N LEU A 16 4.65 -4.10 27.08
CA LEU A 16 5.87 -3.97 26.31
C LEU A 16 5.94 -5.24 25.48
N ALA A 17 5.73 -5.12 24.17
CA ALA A 17 6.14 -6.16 23.25
C ALA A 17 7.59 -6.50 23.64
N CYS A 18 7.81 -7.69 24.20
CA CYS A 18 9.16 -8.20 24.40
C CYS A 18 9.76 -8.31 23.01
N VAL A 19 10.48 -7.27 22.59
CA VAL A 19 11.45 -7.38 21.51
C VAL A 19 12.33 -8.56 21.90
N PRO A 20 12.44 -9.62 21.08
CA PRO A 20 13.32 -10.72 21.42
C PRO A 20 14.70 -10.14 21.71
N ALA A 21 15.27 -10.44 22.88
CA ALA A 21 16.56 -9.89 23.36
C ALA A 21 17.74 -10.16 22.40
N TYR A 22 17.53 -10.96 21.37
CA TYR A 22 18.47 -11.36 20.31
C TYR A 22 18.65 -10.29 19.20
N ALA A 23 18.09 -9.08 19.38
CA ALA A 23 17.92 -8.04 18.35
C ALA A 23 18.92 -6.86 18.42
N GLN A 24 19.41 -6.50 19.62
CA GLN A 24 20.23 -5.31 19.86
C GLN A 24 21.73 -5.61 19.85
N VAL A 25 22.55 -4.65 19.42
CA VAL A 25 24.02 -4.74 19.44
C VAL A 25 24.63 -3.70 20.39
N GLN A 26 25.82 -4.01 20.91
CA GLN A 26 26.59 -3.04 21.68
C GLN A 26 27.17 -1.98 20.73
N CYS A 27 26.60 -0.78 20.74
CA CYS A 27 27.12 0.32 19.95
C CYS A 27 28.34 0.98 20.62
N PRO A 28 29.33 1.47 19.84
CA PRO A 28 30.44 2.22 20.37
C PRO A 28 30.00 3.50 21.10
N SER A 29 30.79 3.93 22.09
CA SER A 29 30.52 5.17 22.82
C SER A 29 30.47 6.38 21.88
N PRO A 30 29.55 7.33 22.08
CA PRO A 30 29.47 8.53 21.25
C PRO A 30 30.71 9.40 21.41
N ARG A 31 31.14 10.07 20.33
CA ARG A 31 32.19 11.10 20.41
C ARG A 31 31.68 12.33 21.17
N ALA A 32 32.59 13.16 21.66
CA ALA A 32 32.23 14.42 22.31
C ALA A 32 31.47 15.35 21.34
N ALA A 33 30.56 16.19 21.87
CA ALA A 33 29.70 17.07 21.07
C ALA A 33 30.46 18.06 20.14
N GLY A 34 31.73 18.35 20.44
CA GLY A 34 32.60 19.22 19.62
C GLY A 34 33.42 18.50 18.55
N ASP A 35 33.39 17.16 18.48
CA ASP A 35 34.13 16.40 17.47
C ASP A 35 33.52 16.62 16.08
N LYS A 36 34.34 16.98 15.11
CA LYS A 36 33.92 17.18 13.71
C LYS A 36 33.37 15.90 13.08
N LEU A 37 33.89 14.73 13.49
CA LEU A 37 33.43 13.44 12.98
C LEU A 37 32.04 13.08 13.50
N ARG A 38 31.65 13.56 14.70
CA ARG A 38 30.31 13.35 15.26
C ARG A 38 29.22 13.93 14.35
N LYS A 39 29.37 15.17 13.90
CA LYS A 39 28.36 15.81 13.02
C LYS A 39 28.17 15.04 11.71
N ILE A 40 29.24 14.44 11.20
CA ILE A 40 29.20 13.63 9.98
C ILE A 40 28.45 12.32 10.23
N ASN A 41 28.73 11.67 11.35
CA ASN A 41 28.08 10.42 11.74
C ASN A 41 26.59 10.63 12.06
N GLU A 42 26.23 11.73 12.73
CA GLU A 42 24.84 12.13 12.95
C GLU A 42 24.11 12.41 11.64
N GLY A 43 24.75 13.12 10.70
CA GLY A 43 24.19 13.38 9.37
C GLY A 43 24.03 12.13 8.52
N PHE A 44 25.00 11.20 8.58
CA PHE A 44 24.89 9.89 7.93
C PHE A 44 23.74 9.08 8.53
N THR A 45 23.62 9.10 9.86
CA THR A 45 22.55 8.42 10.57
C THR A 45 21.18 8.96 10.18
N GLN A 46 21.00 10.28 10.20
CA GLN A 46 19.72 10.91 9.85
C GLN A 46 19.27 10.59 8.42
N ASN A 47 20.19 10.60 7.46
CA ASN A 47 19.84 10.50 6.03
C ASN A 47 19.85 9.08 5.48
N VAL A 48 20.55 8.15 6.15
CA VAL A 48 20.78 6.79 5.64
C VAL A 48 20.34 5.77 6.66
N THR A 49 20.93 5.79 7.85
CA THR A 49 20.74 4.71 8.84
C THR A 49 19.33 4.74 9.44
N GLU A 50 18.80 5.91 9.82
CA GLU A 50 17.48 6.03 10.46
C GLU A 50 16.33 5.59 9.55
N PRO A 51 16.25 6.02 8.27
CA PRO A 51 15.26 5.48 7.33
C PRO A 51 15.36 3.96 7.12
N LEU A 52 16.57 3.40 7.15
CA LEU A 52 16.77 1.95 7.06
C LEU A 52 16.19 1.23 8.28
N VAL A 53 16.46 1.74 9.49
CA VAL A 53 15.95 1.18 10.75
C VAL A 53 14.43 1.20 10.78
N ARG A 54 13.78 2.30 10.37
CA ARG A 54 12.30 2.39 10.34
C ARG A 54 11.64 1.36 9.43
N ASN A 55 12.30 0.99 8.33
CA ASN A 55 11.69 0.14 7.30
C ASN A 55 11.93 -1.37 7.48
N ASN A 56 12.78 -1.79 8.43
CA ASN A 56 13.31 -3.16 8.50
C ASN A 56 13.41 -3.67 9.96
N VAL A 57 12.32 -3.56 10.70
CA VAL A 57 12.21 -3.80 12.15
C VAL A 57 12.66 -5.22 12.57
N GLY A 58 13.18 -5.36 13.80
CA GLY A 58 13.28 -6.67 14.48
C GLY A 58 14.65 -7.07 15.03
N GLY A 59 15.68 -6.27 14.74
CA GLY A 59 17.04 -6.39 15.25
C GLY A 59 17.78 -7.65 14.82
N LEU A 60 19.03 -7.43 14.46
CA LEU A 60 19.99 -8.35 13.86
C LEU A 60 19.51 -9.09 12.56
N GLY A 61 18.21 -9.29 12.33
CA GLY A 61 17.68 -10.39 11.52
C GLY A 61 16.99 -10.04 10.20
N PRO A 62 17.47 -9.08 9.40
CA PRO A 62 17.88 -9.54 8.06
C PRO A 62 19.37 -9.35 7.67
N VAL A 63 20.31 -9.78 8.53
CA VAL A 63 21.79 -9.81 8.34
C VAL A 63 22.37 -8.41 8.31
N LEU A 64 22.48 -7.75 9.47
CA LEU A 64 23.20 -6.47 9.71
C LEU A 64 23.05 -5.42 8.58
N TRP A 65 21.82 -5.23 8.08
CA TRP A 65 21.45 -4.31 6.99
C TRP A 65 21.85 -4.73 5.56
N ALA A 66 21.99 -6.05 5.35
CA ALA A 66 22.42 -6.75 4.13
C ALA A 66 23.72 -6.19 3.56
N TYR A 67 24.66 -5.81 4.46
CA TYR A 67 25.79 -4.91 4.21
C TYR A 67 25.26 -3.47 4.24
N ILE A 68 25.62 -2.62 5.24
CA ILE A 68 25.25 -1.19 5.48
C ILE A 68 25.20 -0.35 4.19
N ALA A 69 24.20 -0.63 3.37
CA ALA A 69 24.35 -0.56 1.93
C ALA A 69 25.71 -1.18 1.48
N GLY A 70 25.74 -2.42 1.00
CA GLY A 70 26.76 -3.06 0.17
C GLY A 70 27.81 -2.29 -0.66
N GLN A 71 27.55 -1.04 -0.89
CA GLN A 71 26.49 -0.72 -1.84
C GLN A 71 25.77 0.60 -1.42
N ALA A 72 26.33 1.35 -0.47
CA ALA A 72 26.73 2.73 -0.72
C ALA A 72 27.70 2.83 -1.92
N ARG A 73 27.95 1.69 -2.61
CA ARG A 73 28.16 1.47 -4.04
C ARG A 73 29.14 2.52 -4.47
N ALA A 74 30.35 2.22 -4.03
CA ALA A 74 31.59 2.64 -4.62
C ALA A 74 32.19 4.00 -4.26
N GLU A 75 31.60 4.90 -3.46
CA GLU A 75 32.37 6.10 -3.03
C GLU A 75 32.14 6.66 -1.60
N GLY A 76 31.02 6.41 -0.90
CA GLY A 76 30.66 7.20 0.29
C GLY A 76 31.51 7.02 1.57
N LEU A 77 31.90 5.78 1.90
CA LEU A 77 32.70 5.49 3.10
C LEU A 77 34.15 5.12 2.77
N GLY A 78 34.41 4.48 1.63
CA GLY A 78 35.77 4.21 1.14
C GLY A 78 36.58 5.48 0.82
N GLY A 79 35.91 6.63 0.69
CA GLY A 79 36.56 7.93 0.57
C GLY A 79 36.99 8.55 1.91
N LYS A 80 36.59 7.99 3.06
CA LYS A 80 36.88 8.56 4.38
C LYS A 80 38.25 8.16 4.92
N VAL A 81 38.96 7.19 4.35
CA VAL A 81 40.34 6.89 4.77
C VAL A 81 41.34 7.63 3.89
N ASP A 82 42.33 8.28 4.50
CA ASP A 82 43.48 8.80 3.75
C ASP A 82 44.39 7.65 3.25
N GLN A 83 45.46 7.97 2.52
CA GLN A 83 46.41 6.95 2.04
C GLN A 83 47.06 6.14 3.17
N ALA A 84 46.99 6.63 4.41
CA ALA A 84 47.53 5.97 5.61
C ALA A 84 46.48 5.15 6.37
N GLY A 85 45.21 5.14 5.92
CA GLY A 85 44.14 4.38 6.57
C GLY A 85 43.40 5.12 7.69
N ASN A 86 43.68 6.42 7.91
CA ASN A 86 43.01 7.20 8.96
C ASN A 86 41.68 7.77 8.48
N HIS A 87 40.64 7.74 9.32
CA HIS A 87 39.37 8.39 9.02
C HIS A 87 39.51 9.93 8.97
N THR A 88 39.21 10.54 7.82
CA THR A 88 39.34 11.96 7.50
C THR A 88 38.01 12.57 7.07
N ILE A 89 37.93 13.90 7.18
CA ILE A 89 36.78 14.70 6.76
C ILE A 89 36.83 14.88 5.24
N LYS A 90 35.91 14.24 4.51
CA LYS A 90 35.56 14.66 3.15
C LYS A 90 34.11 15.15 3.12
N PRO A 91 33.79 16.24 2.41
CA PRO A 91 32.42 16.73 2.28
C PRO A 91 31.52 15.64 1.68
N SER A 92 30.67 15.06 2.52
CA SER A 92 29.84 13.90 2.22
C SER A 92 28.62 14.29 1.38
N TYR A 93 28.78 14.30 0.06
CA TYR A 93 27.68 14.61 -0.87
C TYR A 93 27.49 13.59 -2.00
N ASN A 94 28.20 12.45 -1.95
CA ASN A 94 28.16 11.43 -3.00
C ASN A 94 27.33 10.19 -2.56
N LEU A 95 26.00 10.23 -2.74
CA LEU A 95 25.12 9.05 -2.64
C LEU A 95 24.73 8.54 -4.05
N TRP A 96 25.74 8.23 -4.86
CA TRP A 96 25.54 8.03 -6.30
C TRP A 96 24.75 6.79 -6.72
N ASN A 97 24.46 5.86 -5.81
CA ASN A 97 24.09 4.51 -6.23
C ASN A 97 22.95 3.81 -5.48
N VAL A 98 22.07 4.56 -4.80
CA VAL A 98 20.69 4.08 -4.62
C VAL A 98 19.92 4.44 -5.88
N GLN A 99 20.17 3.71 -6.96
CA GLN A 99 19.47 3.83 -8.24
C GLN A 99 18.76 2.51 -8.52
N HIS A 100 17.44 2.49 -8.40
CA HIS A 100 16.54 1.71 -9.25
C HIS A 100 15.20 2.45 -9.33
N ASP A 101 14.47 2.20 -10.42
CA ASP A 101 13.20 2.84 -10.73
C ASP A 101 12.19 2.66 -9.59
N ALA A 102 11.45 3.73 -9.32
CA ALA A 102 10.47 3.81 -8.24
C ALA A 102 9.46 2.66 -8.30
N LYS A 103 9.45 1.79 -7.29
CA LYS A 103 8.27 0.95 -6.99
C LYS A 103 7.20 1.83 -6.33
N LYS A 104 5.93 1.59 -6.66
CA LYS A 104 4.78 2.32 -6.08
C LYS A 104 4.81 2.23 -4.54
N GLY A 105 5.04 3.37 -3.88
CA GLY A 105 5.04 3.47 -2.41
C GLY A 105 6.39 3.87 -1.77
N CYS A 106 7.47 3.98 -2.55
CA CYS A 106 8.79 4.36 -2.02
C CYS A 106 9.19 5.76 -2.53
N ALA A 107 9.14 6.79 -1.68
CA ALA A 107 9.60 8.13 -2.04
C ALA A 107 10.17 8.87 -0.82
N GLN A 108 11.48 8.73 -0.59
CA GLN A 108 12.25 9.64 0.27
C GLN A 108 13.20 10.43 -0.64
N SER A 109 13.31 11.75 -0.45
CA SER A 109 14.16 12.61 -1.28
C SER A 109 15.30 13.20 -0.47
N THR A 110 16.51 13.22 -1.02
CA THR A 110 17.71 13.79 -0.37
C THR A 110 18.51 14.67 -1.32
N VAL A 111 19.39 15.51 -0.76
CA VAL A 111 20.26 16.45 -1.49
C VAL A 111 21.64 15.81 -1.66
N VAL A 112 22.15 15.79 -2.89
CA VAL A 112 23.46 15.21 -3.25
C VAL A 112 24.20 16.13 -4.22
N ASN A 113 25.50 15.89 -4.46
CA ASN A 113 26.24 16.58 -5.50
C ASN A 113 25.58 16.38 -6.87
N CYS A 114 25.58 17.43 -7.69
CA CYS A 114 25.07 17.39 -9.05
C CYS A 114 25.78 16.30 -9.89
N LYS A 115 25.01 15.53 -10.68
CA LYS A 115 25.60 14.47 -11.50
C LYS A 115 26.54 15.06 -12.55
N ALA A 116 27.67 14.43 -12.85
CA ALA A 116 28.54 14.83 -13.96
C ALA A 116 27.76 15.03 -15.29
N SER A 117 26.77 14.17 -15.57
CA SER A 117 25.88 14.31 -16.73
C SER A 117 24.92 15.52 -16.67
N ASN A 118 24.70 16.07 -15.47
CA ASN A 118 23.87 17.25 -15.23
C ASN A 118 24.71 18.53 -15.05
N GLN A 119 26.02 18.43 -14.88
CA GLN A 119 26.91 19.59 -14.72
C GLN A 119 26.99 20.46 -15.99
N SER A 120 26.67 19.92 -17.16
CA SER A 120 26.59 20.66 -18.42
C SER A 120 25.27 21.40 -18.62
N LYS A 121 24.28 21.21 -17.73
CA LYS A 121 22.98 21.87 -17.79
C LYS A 121 23.01 23.20 -17.01
N PRO A 122 22.14 24.17 -17.35
CA PRO A 122 22.06 25.42 -16.61
C PRO A 122 21.74 25.19 -15.13
N LEU A 123 22.41 25.92 -14.26
CA LEU A 123 22.13 25.91 -12.82
C LEU A 123 20.87 26.73 -12.53
N ALA A 124 19.98 26.19 -11.70
CA ALA A 124 18.87 26.94 -11.14
C ALA A 124 19.39 28.04 -10.19
N GLY A 125 18.71 29.18 -10.13
CA GLY A 125 19.02 30.24 -9.19
C GLY A 125 18.71 29.87 -7.73
N SER A 126 17.91 28.82 -7.50
CA SER A 126 17.60 28.31 -6.16
C SER A 126 17.18 26.83 -6.17
N LYS A 127 17.23 26.20 -4.99
CA LYS A 127 16.66 24.85 -4.77
C LYS A 127 15.19 24.74 -5.20
N LYS A 128 14.38 25.77 -4.95
CA LYS A 128 12.96 25.80 -5.29
C LYS A 128 12.74 25.77 -6.81
N GLU A 129 13.57 26.51 -7.53
CA GLU A 129 13.52 26.56 -8.99
C GLU A 129 14.00 25.25 -9.62
N ALA A 130 15.05 24.63 -9.07
CA ALA A 130 15.51 23.31 -9.50
C ALA A 130 14.42 22.24 -9.35
N LEU A 131 13.64 22.31 -8.26
CA LEU A 131 12.50 21.42 -8.01
C LEU A 131 11.32 21.66 -8.97
N ALA A 132 11.14 22.89 -9.44
CA ALA A 132 10.08 23.23 -10.38
C ALA A 132 10.42 22.85 -11.82
N SER A 133 11.70 22.62 -12.13
CA SER A 133 12.18 22.28 -13.50
C SER A 133 13.32 21.25 -13.48
N PRO A 134 13.09 20.05 -12.89
CA PRO A 134 14.15 19.08 -12.60
C PRO A 134 14.81 18.48 -13.84
N VAL A 135 14.27 18.71 -15.05
CA VAL A 135 14.84 18.25 -16.32
C VAL A 135 15.77 19.31 -16.93
N ALA A 136 15.37 20.58 -16.86
CA ALA A 136 16.04 21.71 -17.49
C ALA A 136 17.12 22.32 -16.60
N THR A 137 16.85 22.49 -15.30
CA THR A 137 17.77 23.07 -14.32
C THR A 137 17.90 22.14 -13.10
N PRO A 138 18.40 20.91 -13.28
CA PRO A 138 18.40 19.89 -12.22
C PRO A 138 19.27 20.24 -11.00
N CYS A 139 20.17 21.21 -11.12
CA CYS A 139 21.19 21.50 -10.11
C CYS A 139 21.15 22.97 -9.67
N TRP A 140 21.49 23.25 -8.41
CA TRP A 140 21.64 24.61 -7.85
C TRP A 140 22.94 24.74 -7.06
N ILE A 141 23.35 25.98 -6.75
CA ILE A 141 24.49 26.21 -5.85
C ILE A 141 24.02 26.36 -4.41
N GLU A 142 24.61 25.60 -3.51
CA GLU A 142 24.41 25.71 -2.08
C GLU A 142 25.75 25.58 -1.36
N ASN A 143 26.08 26.56 -0.52
CA ASN A 143 27.37 26.63 0.19
C ASN A 143 28.60 26.50 -0.73
N GLY A 144 28.52 27.06 -1.95
CA GLY A 144 29.62 27.02 -2.93
C GLY A 144 29.77 25.71 -3.69
N GLN A 145 28.83 24.76 -3.53
CA GLN A 145 28.85 23.46 -4.20
C GLN A 145 27.60 23.26 -5.06
N SER A 146 27.75 22.53 -6.17
CA SER A 146 26.65 22.21 -7.09
C SER A 146 25.90 20.98 -6.61
N MET A 147 24.62 21.17 -6.29
CA MET A 147 23.74 20.21 -5.64
C MET A 147 22.55 19.85 -6.52
N GLN A 148 21.95 18.68 -6.30
CA GLN A 148 20.69 18.24 -6.93
C GLN A 148 19.85 17.43 -5.94
N MET A 149 18.56 17.29 -6.21
CA MET A 149 17.67 16.39 -5.46
C MET A 149 17.64 15.01 -6.10
N VAL A 150 17.70 13.97 -5.28
CA VAL A 150 17.58 12.57 -5.71
C VAL A 150 16.56 11.85 -4.85
N THR A 151 15.69 11.05 -5.49
CA THR A 151 14.80 10.11 -4.80
C THR A 151 15.57 8.84 -4.48
N VAL A 152 15.56 8.46 -3.20
CA VAL A 152 16.23 7.28 -2.65
C VAL A 152 15.16 6.31 -2.17
N CYS A 153 15.27 5.05 -2.60
CA CYS A 153 14.36 3.98 -2.18
C CYS A 153 15.07 3.04 -1.21
N PHE A 154 14.50 2.86 -0.02
CA PHE A 154 14.96 1.85 0.94
C PHE A 154 14.00 0.66 0.89
N PRO A 155 14.46 -0.54 0.47
CA PRO A 155 13.61 -1.74 0.49
C PRO A 155 13.24 -2.11 1.92
N SER A 156 12.06 -2.69 2.09
CA SER A 156 11.61 -3.33 3.34
C SER A 156 11.69 -4.83 3.16
N TYR A 157 12.34 -5.51 4.10
CA TYR A 157 12.50 -6.95 4.12
C TYR A 157 11.73 -7.54 5.30
N PRO A 158 10.67 -8.33 5.05
CA PRO A 158 9.86 -8.91 6.12
C PRO A 158 10.59 -10.04 6.86
N SER A 159 11.69 -10.57 6.32
CA SER A 159 12.55 -11.55 7.00
C SER A 159 14.00 -11.54 6.49
N LEU A 160 14.90 -12.18 7.23
CA LEU A 160 16.26 -12.49 6.81
C LEU A 160 16.33 -13.26 5.49
N LYS A 161 15.40 -14.18 5.29
CA LYS A 161 15.31 -14.97 4.08
C LYS A 161 15.00 -14.08 2.86
N ASP A 162 14.13 -13.09 3.01
CA ASP A 162 13.74 -12.18 1.93
C ASP A 162 14.87 -11.22 1.55
N ALA A 163 15.56 -10.67 2.56
CA ALA A 163 16.77 -9.85 2.33
C ALA A 163 17.86 -10.64 1.59
N ALA A 164 18.12 -11.88 2.01
CA ALA A 164 19.13 -12.73 1.36
C ALA A 164 18.74 -13.09 -0.08
N ASN A 165 17.46 -13.38 -0.34
CA ASN A 165 16.98 -13.73 -1.69
C ASN A 165 17.10 -12.57 -2.67
N GLU A 166 16.70 -11.35 -2.29
CA GLU A 166 16.80 -10.17 -3.16
C GLU A 166 18.26 -9.77 -3.42
N TYR A 167 19.08 -9.75 -2.37
CA TYR A 167 20.47 -9.29 -2.46
C TYR A 167 21.36 -10.22 -3.31
N LEU A 168 20.98 -11.50 -3.43
CA LEU A 168 21.82 -12.56 -4.01
C LEU A 168 21.22 -13.21 -5.25
N ALA A 169 20.09 -12.69 -5.73
CA ALA A 169 19.40 -13.16 -6.93
C ALA A 169 20.33 -13.27 -8.17
N PHE A 170 21.42 -12.49 -8.22
CA PHE A 170 22.40 -12.50 -9.31
C PHE A 170 23.54 -13.54 -9.17
N ARG A 171 23.63 -14.31 -8.08
CA ARG A 171 24.73 -15.28 -7.81
C ARG A 171 24.23 -16.53 -7.04
N PRO A 172 23.71 -17.55 -7.74
CA PRO A 172 23.02 -18.70 -7.13
C PRO A 172 23.85 -19.58 -6.16
N SER A 173 25.18 -19.55 -6.24
CA SER A 173 26.06 -20.42 -5.42
C SER A 173 26.21 -19.99 -3.96
N TYR A 174 25.75 -18.79 -3.60
CA TYR A 174 25.92 -18.19 -2.27
C TYR A 174 24.66 -18.35 -1.39
N THR A 175 23.54 -18.68 -2.01
CA THR A 175 22.20 -18.68 -1.40
C THR A 175 22.06 -19.72 -0.28
N GLU A 176 22.65 -20.91 -0.41
CA GLU A 176 22.40 -22.01 0.53
C GLU A 176 23.09 -21.84 1.89
N LYS A 177 24.30 -21.25 1.95
CA LYS A 177 25.00 -21.01 3.23
C LYS A 177 24.35 -19.91 4.07
N LEU A 178 23.84 -18.86 3.42
CA LEU A 178 23.10 -17.80 4.10
C LEU A 178 21.71 -18.23 4.52
N LYS A 179 21.03 -19.06 3.72
CA LYS A 179 19.79 -19.72 4.13
C LYS A 179 19.99 -20.59 5.37
N ALA A 180 21.09 -21.32 5.46
CA ALA A 180 21.42 -22.13 6.64
C ALA A 180 21.67 -21.25 7.88
N MET A 181 22.42 -20.15 7.75
CA MET A 181 22.61 -19.19 8.85
C MET A 181 21.28 -18.56 9.29
N ALA A 182 20.40 -18.23 8.33
CA ALA A 182 19.08 -17.67 8.63
C ALA A 182 18.18 -18.62 9.42
N GLN A 183 18.43 -19.93 9.33
CA GLN A 183 17.71 -20.96 10.08
C GLN A 183 18.30 -21.19 11.48
N SER A 184 19.57 -20.87 11.71
CA SER A 184 20.26 -21.04 13.00
C SER A 184 20.17 -19.84 13.95
N GLY A 185 19.64 -18.70 13.51
CA GLY A 185 19.52 -17.44 14.28
C GLY A 185 20.23 -16.28 13.59
N THR A 186 20.50 -15.18 14.31
CA THR A 186 21.31 -14.10 13.73
C THR A 186 22.79 -14.29 14.06
N PRO A 187 23.68 -14.46 13.06
CA PRO A 187 25.12 -14.57 13.30
C PRO A 187 25.72 -13.24 13.78
N GLY A 188 26.79 -13.32 14.57
CA GLY A 188 27.60 -12.16 14.93
C GLY A 188 28.37 -11.59 13.72
N ILE A 189 28.91 -10.37 13.85
CA ILE A 189 29.67 -9.68 12.79
C ILE A 189 30.83 -10.56 12.27
N ASP A 190 31.54 -11.26 13.16
CA ASP A 190 32.71 -12.06 12.83
C ASP A 190 32.37 -13.37 12.11
N GLU A 191 31.34 -14.07 12.58
CA GLU A 191 30.84 -15.29 11.97
C GLU A 191 30.36 -15.03 10.52
N PHE A 192 29.72 -13.88 10.31
CA PHE A 192 29.31 -13.42 9.00
C PHE A 192 30.51 -13.07 8.08
N LEU A 193 31.48 -12.28 8.54
CA LEU A 193 32.66 -11.88 7.75
C LEU A 193 33.55 -13.09 7.36
N GLN A 194 33.60 -14.11 8.21
CA GLN A 194 34.33 -15.35 7.93
C GLN A 194 33.75 -16.11 6.74
N HIS A 195 32.41 -16.15 6.61
CA HIS A 195 31.71 -16.81 5.51
C HIS A 195 31.87 -16.05 4.18
N LEU A 196 32.00 -14.71 4.23
CA LEU A 196 32.22 -13.86 3.06
C LEU A 196 33.62 -14.02 2.44
N GLY A 197 34.66 -14.13 3.26
CA GLY A 197 36.05 -14.23 2.78
C GLY A 197 36.28 -15.42 1.82
N ALA A 198 35.48 -16.48 1.94
CA ALA A 198 35.54 -17.68 1.10
C ALA A 198 34.97 -17.48 -0.32
N THR A 199 34.39 -16.31 -0.64
CA THR A 199 33.58 -16.11 -1.88
C THR A 199 34.28 -15.30 -2.97
N GLY A 200 35.42 -14.65 -2.71
CA GLY A 200 36.18 -13.90 -3.72
C GLY A 200 35.49 -12.64 -4.28
N TRP A 201 34.53 -12.07 -3.56
CA TRP A 201 33.55 -11.08 -4.03
C TRP A 201 34.07 -9.70 -4.54
N SER A 202 35.34 -9.32 -4.29
CA SER A 202 35.91 -8.02 -4.68
C SER A 202 37.37 -8.17 -5.16
N SER A 203 37.80 -7.35 -6.15
CA SER A 203 39.20 -7.30 -6.57
C SER A 203 40.14 -6.85 -5.45
N ARG A 204 39.69 -5.96 -4.57
CA ARG A 204 40.44 -5.55 -3.37
C ARG A 204 40.52 -6.68 -2.35
N MET A 205 39.43 -7.42 -2.15
CA MET A 205 39.42 -8.59 -1.26
C MET A 205 40.32 -9.72 -1.78
N ARG A 206 40.40 -9.90 -3.10
CA ARG A 206 41.33 -10.87 -3.72
C ARG A 206 42.80 -10.44 -3.57
N ALA A 207 43.07 -9.14 -3.48
CA ALA A 207 44.42 -8.61 -3.32
C ALA A 207 44.92 -8.67 -1.86
N ASP A 208 44.06 -8.32 -0.89
CA ASP A 208 44.39 -8.36 0.54
C ASP A 208 43.12 -8.65 1.39
N PRO A 209 42.86 -9.93 1.70
CA PRO A 209 41.65 -10.34 2.42
C PRO A 209 41.55 -9.82 3.85
N ASP A 210 42.67 -9.70 4.56
CA ASP A 210 42.67 -9.36 5.99
C ASP A 210 42.47 -7.85 6.17
N LYS A 211 43.14 -7.03 5.35
CA LYS A 211 42.89 -5.58 5.31
C LYS A 211 41.45 -5.24 4.94
N TYR A 212 40.88 -5.94 3.96
CA TYR A 212 39.49 -5.72 3.54
C TYR A 212 38.49 -6.03 4.65
N LYS A 213 38.72 -7.12 5.41
CA LYS A 213 37.88 -7.46 6.58
C LYS A 213 37.97 -6.40 7.67
N GLN A 214 39.18 -5.90 7.96
CA GLN A 214 39.39 -4.86 8.96
C GLN A 214 38.69 -3.55 8.60
N GLU A 215 38.89 -3.03 7.38
CA GLU A 215 38.21 -1.81 6.90
C GLU A 215 36.68 -1.94 6.94
N THR A 216 36.16 -3.15 6.69
CA THR A 216 34.72 -3.40 6.75
C THR A 216 34.19 -3.30 8.18
N ARG A 217 34.92 -3.84 9.16
CA ARG A 217 34.56 -3.73 10.59
C ARG A 217 34.55 -2.27 11.04
N ASP A 218 35.60 -1.52 10.74
CA ASP A 218 35.74 -0.12 11.17
C ASP A 218 34.58 0.77 10.67
N ASN A 219 34.10 0.53 9.44
CA ASN A 219 32.96 1.25 8.88
C ASN A 219 31.62 0.89 9.53
N ILE A 220 31.43 -0.38 9.91
CA ILE A 220 30.24 -0.82 10.65
C ILE A 220 30.21 -0.11 12.01
N ASP A 221 31.35 -0.08 12.71
CA ASP A 221 31.47 0.55 14.02
C ASP A 221 31.16 2.06 13.97
N GLU A 222 31.63 2.79 12.96
CA GLU A 222 31.32 4.21 12.82
C GLU A 222 29.83 4.48 12.50
N ALA A 223 29.18 3.60 11.75
CA ALA A 223 27.73 3.71 11.51
C ALA A 223 26.92 3.47 12.79
N LEU A 224 27.29 2.46 13.58
CA LEU A 224 26.69 2.19 14.88
C LEU A 224 26.96 3.32 15.88
N ARG A 225 28.16 3.90 15.85
CA ARG A 225 28.51 5.08 16.66
C ARG A 225 27.61 6.26 16.32
N GLY A 226 27.30 6.49 15.04
CA GLY A 226 26.38 7.54 14.62
C GLY A 226 24.97 7.41 15.20
N ILE A 227 24.45 6.19 15.32
CA ILE A 227 23.17 5.93 16.02
C ILE A 227 23.28 6.33 17.49
N ALA A 228 24.36 5.91 18.17
CA ALA A 228 24.58 6.26 19.57
C ALA A 228 24.71 7.79 19.77
N GLU A 229 25.41 8.49 18.87
CA GLU A 229 25.56 9.95 18.88
C GLU A 229 24.22 10.66 18.63
N ARG A 230 23.41 10.16 17.69
CA ARG A 230 22.10 10.74 17.42
C ARG A 230 21.09 10.50 18.54
N ARG A 231 21.14 9.33 19.19
CA ARG A 231 20.39 9.07 20.43
C ARG A 231 20.77 10.08 21.51
N ASP A 232 22.06 10.23 21.79
CA ASP A 232 22.58 11.17 22.79
C ASP A 232 22.16 12.62 22.50
N THR A 233 22.16 13.05 21.24
CA THR A 233 21.63 14.36 20.83
C THR A 233 20.11 14.46 21.03
N THR A 234 19.35 13.45 20.63
CA THR A 234 17.88 13.41 20.77
C THR A 234 17.45 13.43 22.23
N GLU A 235 18.15 12.74 23.12
CA GLU A 235 17.86 12.75 24.56
C GLU A 235 18.13 14.12 25.20
N ARG A 236 19.17 14.85 24.76
CA ARG A 236 19.38 16.24 25.20
C ARG A 236 18.28 17.18 24.69
N GLU A 237 17.87 17.05 23.44
CA GLU A 237 16.75 17.81 22.88
C GLU A 237 15.44 17.52 23.63
N LEU A 238 15.23 16.25 24.02
CA LEU A 238 14.08 15.84 24.83
C LEU A 238 14.14 16.47 26.23
N ALA A 239 15.30 16.46 26.88
CA ALA A 239 15.47 17.11 28.18
C ALA A 239 15.18 18.62 28.11
N GLN A 240 15.64 19.29 27.05
CA GLN A 240 15.34 20.71 26.81
C GLN A 240 13.86 20.95 26.56
N ASN A 241 13.20 20.11 25.75
CA ASN A 241 11.76 20.19 25.54
C ASN A 241 10.99 19.96 26.85
N GLN A 242 11.39 18.99 27.68
CA GLN A 242 10.79 18.73 28.98
C GLN A 242 10.99 19.90 29.97
N GLN A 243 12.15 20.56 29.93
CA GLN A 243 12.38 21.81 30.68
C GLN A 243 11.48 22.94 30.17
N ALA A 244 11.31 23.07 28.85
CA ALA A 244 10.40 24.05 28.26
C ALA A 244 8.94 23.80 28.64
N ILE A 245 8.53 22.53 28.73
CA ILE A 245 7.22 22.11 29.25
C ILE A 245 7.06 22.52 30.72
N ALA A 246 8.05 22.20 31.56
CA ALA A 246 8.02 22.55 32.98
C ALA A 246 7.97 24.07 33.19
N ALA A 247 8.78 24.82 32.45
CA ALA A 247 8.80 26.29 32.48
C ALA A 247 7.45 26.86 32.03
N TRP A 248 6.89 26.35 30.93
CA TRP A 248 5.57 26.76 30.46
C TRP A 248 4.49 26.46 31.49
N CYS A 249 4.43 25.25 32.04
CA CYS A 249 3.48 24.92 33.09
C CYS A 249 3.65 25.78 34.37
N GLY A 250 4.85 26.31 34.62
CA GLY A 250 5.19 27.11 35.80
C GLY A 250 4.97 28.62 35.70
N GLU A 251 4.74 29.21 34.52
CA GLU A 251 4.49 30.68 34.45
C GLU A 251 3.10 30.99 35.06
N ARG A 252 3.03 31.98 35.97
CA ARG A 252 1.89 32.21 36.88
C ARG A 252 0.66 32.85 36.24
N ASP A 253 0.86 33.67 35.21
CA ASP A 253 -0.17 34.53 34.62
C ASP A 253 -0.36 34.30 33.11
N GLY A 254 0.18 33.19 32.59
CA GLY A 254 0.09 32.89 31.16
C GLY A 254 -1.20 32.14 30.83
N ALA A 255 -2.03 32.73 29.96
CA ALA A 255 -3.17 32.05 29.37
C ALA A 255 -2.76 30.75 28.66
N ASP A 256 -3.70 29.82 28.52
CA ASP A 256 -3.48 28.66 27.66
C ASP A 256 -3.24 29.13 26.22
N ASP A 257 -2.14 28.68 25.64
CA ASP A 257 -1.88 28.79 24.21
C ASP A 257 -1.92 27.37 23.64
N PRO A 258 -3.06 26.96 23.06
CA PRO A 258 -3.25 25.61 22.53
C PRO A 258 -2.22 25.27 21.43
N ALA A 259 -1.78 26.24 20.64
CA ALA A 259 -0.80 26.03 19.59
C ALA A 259 0.59 25.75 20.18
N ARG A 260 1.00 26.52 21.20
CA ARG A 260 2.26 26.29 21.94
C ARG A 260 2.23 24.98 22.71
N ARG A 261 1.11 24.64 23.36
CA ARG A 261 0.88 23.36 24.04
C ARG A 261 1.05 22.20 23.07
N GLU A 262 0.38 22.25 21.93
CA GLU A 262 0.43 21.20 20.91
C GLU A 262 1.81 21.11 20.25
N ALA A 263 2.50 22.22 20.04
CA ALA A 263 3.87 22.22 19.55
C ALA A 263 4.83 21.51 20.53
N LEU A 264 4.72 21.80 21.83
CA LEU A 264 5.54 21.16 22.85
C LEU A 264 5.25 19.65 22.96
N LYS A 265 3.97 19.24 22.89
CA LYS A 265 3.57 17.82 22.88
C LYS A 265 4.11 17.08 21.65
N ARG A 266 3.85 17.59 20.44
CA ARG A 266 4.33 16.97 19.20
C ARG A 266 5.85 16.86 19.17
N GLN A 267 6.57 17.88 19.65
CA GLN A 267 8.02 17.83 19.73
C GLN A 267 8.47 16.74 20.72
N GLN A 268 7.83 16.62 21.88
CA GLN A 268 8.13 15.58 22.86
C GLN A 268 7.91 14.17 22.31
N ASP A 269 6.73 13.94 21.73
CA ASP A 269 6.32 12.63 21.23
C ASP A 269 7.23 12.20 20.06
N ALA A 270 7.59 13.11 19.15
CA ALA A 270 8.53 12.85 18.05
C ALA A 270 9.96 12.54 18.54
N LEU A 271 10.41 13.13 19.65
CA LEU A 271 11.72 12.85 20.25
C LEU A 271 11.72 11.49 20.95
N LEU A 272 10.65 11.16 21.69
CA LEU A 272 10.47 9.86 22.35
C LEU A 272 10.40 8.72 21.34
N GLU A 273 9.64 8.88 20.25
CA GLU A 273 9.55 7.89 19.17
C GLU A 273 10.93 7.61 18.55
N ARG A 274 11.73 8.68 18.35
CA ARG A 274 13.07 8.55 17.76
C ARG A 274 14.07 7.88 18.70
N VAL A 275 13.98 8.16 20.00
CA VAL A 275 14.77 7.43 21.02
C VAL A 275 14.40 5.95 21.01
N ALA A 276 13.10 5.63 21.01
CA ALA A 276 12.62 4.26 20.96
C ALA A 276 13.10 3.53 19.69
N LEU A 277 13.12 4.22 18.54
CA LEU A 277 13.67 3.69 17.29
C LEU A 277 15.15 3.32 17.43
N TYR A 278 16.00 4.18 18.00
CA TYR A 278 17.42 3.86 18.17
C TYR A 278 17.66 2.75 19.19
N ASP A 279 16.82 2.69 20.23
CA ASP A 279 16.88 1.63 21.23
C ASP A 279 16.52 0.25 20.66
N GLN A 280 15.83 0.15 19.51
CA GLN A 280 15.63 -1.15 18.85
C GLN A 280 16.94 -1.77 18.34
N VAL A 281 18.01 -0.98 18.17
CA VAL A 281 19.27 -1.40 17.54
C VAL A 281 20.45 -1.29 18.50
N CYS A 282 20.60 -0.13 19.14
CA CYS A 282 21.75 0.13 19.99
C CYS A 282 21.42 -0.08 21.47
N LEU A 283 22.13 -1.01 22.12
CA LEU A 283 22.04 -1.15 23.57
C LEU A 283 22.33 0.17 24.28
N ARG A 284 21.57 0.44 25.34
CA ARG A 284 21.83 1.57 26.23
C ARG A 284 23.09 1.26 27.06
N PRO A 285 23.97 2.26 27.28
CA PRO A 285 25.11 2.09 28.18
C PRO A 285 24.61 1.67 29.57
N ALA A 286 25.30 0.73 30.20
CA ALA A 286 25.07 0.41 31.59
C ALA A 286 25.79 1.41 32.48
N ALA A 287 25.09 2.01 33.43
CA ALA A 287 25.70 2.77 34.51
C ALA A 287 25.83 1.83 35.73
N ASN A 288 27.05 1.62 36.22
CA ASN A 288 27.33 0.77 37.39
C ASN A 288 26.77 -0.67 37.27
N GLY A 289 26.81 -1.25 36.07
CA GLY A 289 26.31 -2.61 35.82
C GLY A 289 24.79 -2.73 35.68
N SER A 290 24.04 -1.62 35.76
CA SER A 290 22.60 -1.59 35.53
C SER A 290 22.25 -0.90 34.20
N PRO A 291 21.30 -1.41 33.40
CA PRO A 291 20.86 -0.74 32.18
C PRO A 291 20.32 0.66 32.49
N THR A 292 20.79 1.68 31.77
CA THR A 292 20.18 3.01 31.85
C THR A 292 18.75 2.93 31.33
N PRO A 293 17.72 3.39 32.07
CA PRO A 293 16.34 3.33 31.61
C PRO A 293 16.09 4.29 30.43
N ALA A 294 15.06 4.00 29.64
CA ALA A 294 14.58 4.91 28.60
C ALA A 294 13.95 6.16 29.21
N PRO A 295 14.15 7.36 28.62
CA PRO A 295 13.46 8.55 29.05
C PRO A 295 11.95 8.38 28.84
N THR A 296 11.17 8.83 29.81
CA THR A 296 9.71 8.74 29.77
C THR A 296 9.09 10.09 29.45
N ARG A 297 7.82 10.05 29.02
CA ARG A 297 7.01 11.25 28.78
C ARG A 297 6.87 12.10 30.05
N ASN A 298 6.97 13.41 29.91
CA ASN A 298 6.55 14.39 30.91
C ASN A 298 5.05 14.69 30.72
N ASN A 299 4.23 14.17 31.64
CA ASN A 299 2.78 14.29 31.59
C ASN A 299 2.25 15.63 32.12
N ALA A 300 3.10 16.52 32.65
CA ALA A 300 2.66 17.81 33.19
C ALA A 300 1.92 18.67 32.14
N ILE A 301 2.34 18.56 30.87
CA ILE A 301 1.73 19.26 29.72
C ILE A 301 0.27 18.86 29.46
N ASP A 302 -0.15 17.68 29.95
CA ASP A 302 -1.50 17.17 29.76
C ASP A 302 -2.51 17.74 30.76
N GLU A 303 -2.04 18.31 31.87
CA GLU A 303 -2.89 18.79 32.97
C GLU A 303 -2.75 20.28 33.23
N CYS A 304 -1.57 20.85 33.01
CA CYS A 304 -1.31 22.25 33.33
C CYS A 304 -2.07 23.20 32.38
N ARG A 305 -2.38 24.42 32.88
CA ARG A 305 -2.95 25.54 32.12
C ARG A 305 -4.27 25.28 31.42
N LYS A 306 -5.03 24.25 31.78
CA LYS A 306 -6.39 24.06 31.25
C LYS A 306 -7.28 25.23 31.70
N PRO A 307 -8.13 25.80 30.84
CA PRO A 307 -9.21 26.66 31.30
C PRO A 307 -10.08 25.92 32.31
N THR A 308 -10.55 26.60 33.35
CA THR A 308 -11.59 26.06 34.25
C THR A 308 -12.76 25.64 33.37
N ALA A 309 -13.13 24.35 33.42
CA ALA A 309 -14.08 23.76 32.50
C ALA A 309 -15.41 24.54 32.52
N ALA A 310 -15.71 25.22 31.42
CA ALA A 310 -17.09 25.58 31.12
C ALA A 310 -17.88 24.27 30.96
N ALA A 311 -19.13 24.27 31.42
CA ALA A 311 -20.05 23.14 31.28
C ALA A 311 -20.00 22.58 29.85
N PRO A 312 -20.08 21.25 29.69
CA PRO A 312 -19.96 20.63 28.38
C PRO A 312 -20.98 21.27 27.42
N PRO A 313 -20.54 21.81 26.27
CA PRO A 313 -21.48 22.26 25.26
C PRO A 313 -22.30 21.06 24.81
N THR A 314 -23.60 21.29 24.65
CA THR A 314 -24.56 20.33 24.10
C THR A 314 -23.98 19.71 22.82
N PRO A 315 -24.09 18.39 22.61
CA PRO A 315 -23.59 17.76 21.39
C PRO A 315 -24.12 18.51 20.16
N PRO A 316 -23.29 18.82 19.16
CA PRO A 316 -23.81 19.35 17.91
C PRO A 316 -24.74 18.29 17.31
N THR A 317 -26.01 18.64 17.17
CA THR A 317 -26.92 17.95 16.26
C THR A 317 -26.24 17.89 14.90
N VAL A 318 -25.95 16.67 14.45
CA VAL A 318 -25.55 16.39 13.08
C VAL A 318 -26.63 17.01 12.18
N PRO A 319 -26.31 17.99 11.31
CA PRO A 319 -27.26 18.39 10.30
C PRO A 319 -27.42 17.17 9.39
N ALA A 320 -28.65 16.65 9.29
CA ALA A 320 -29.04 15.89 8.12
C ALA A 320 -28.63 16.73 6.90
N SER A 321 -27.80 16.17 6.04
CA SER A 321 -27.50 16.77 4.73
C SER A 321 -28.84 16.98 4.02
N THR A 322 -29.31 18.23 4.03
CA THR A 322 -30.47 18.70 3.26
C THR A 322 -29.99 19.16 1.89
N ALA A 323 -29.12 18.39 1.26
CA ALA A 323 -28.92 18.51 -0.18
C ALA A 323 -30.21 18.04 -0.85
N THR A 324 -31.05 18.99 -1.24
CA THR A 324 -32.12 18.78 -2.21
C THR A 324 -31.53 18.06 -3.43
N PRO A 325 -32.11 16.96 -3.92
CA PRO A 325 -31.64 16.33 -5.13
C PRO A 325 -31.91 17.30 -6.28
N ASP A 326 -30.86 17.82 -6.90
CA ASP A 326 -30.99 18.41 -8.22
C ASP A 326 -31.50 17.32 -9.15
N ALA A 327 -32.75 17.47 -9.56
CA ALA A 327 -33.52 16.54 -10.34
C ALA A 327 -33.06 16.47 -11.80
N HIS A 328 -31.76 16.39 -12.11
CA HIS A 328 -31.26 16.19 -13.47
C HIS A 328 -29.92 15.45 -13.60
N ALA A 329 -29.39 14.82 -12.54
CA ALA A 329 -28.21 13.95 -12.67
C ALA A 329 -28.59 12.55 -13.16
N THR A 330 -28.61 12.36 -14.48
CA THR A 330 -28.85 11.08 -15.14
C THR A 330 -27.88 9.98 -14.72
N LYS A 331 -28.45 8.95 -14.07
CA LYS A 331 -28.13 7.50 -14.09
C LYS A 331 -26.75 7.07 -14.64
N ARG A 332 -25.87 6.56 -13.76
CA ARG A 332 -24.87 5.46 -13.99
C ARG A 332 -23.76 5.42 -12.91
N ARG A 333 -24.10 5.23 -11.64
CA ARG A 333 -23.11 5.03 -10.55
C ARG A 333 -23.40 3.69 -9.88
N ARG A 334 -22.65 2.63 -10.22
CA ARG A 334 -22.82 1.32 -9.57
C ARG A 334 -21.45 0.66 -9.34
N GLY A 335 -20.70 1.24 -8.42
CA GLY A 335 -19.54 0.62 -7.78
C GLY A 335 -19.64 0.84 -6.28
N VAL A 336 -19.64 -0.24 -5.50
CA VAL A 336 -19.79 -0.23 -4.05
C VAL A 336 -18.43 -0.55 -3.44
N LEU A 337 -17.95 0.39 -2.64
CA LEU A 337 -16.69 0.29 -1.91
C LEU A 337 -16.99 -0.11 -0.46
N GLY A 338 -16.17 -0.94 0.16
CA GLY A 338 -16.49 -1.57 1.43
C GLY A 338 -15.33 -1.63 2.44
N GLU A 339 -15.68 -1.05 3.59
CA GLU A 339 -15.28 -1.26 4.98
C GLU A 339 -13.99 -0.73 5.62
N PRO A 340 -14.14 -0.12 6.84
CA PRO A 340 -15.41 0.02 7.55
C PRO A 340 -16.36 1.17 7.08
N HIS A 341 -16.17 1.63 5.83
CA HIS A 341 -17.00 2.64 5.17
C HIS A 341 -17.60 2.12 3.86
N TYR A 342 -18.91 2.27 3.69
CA TYR A 342 -19.66 1.84 2.51
C TYR A 342 -20.23 3.01 1.72
N ILE A 343 -20.43 2.75 0.42
CA ILE A 343 -21.14 3.65 -0.49
C ILE A 343 -22.25 2.88 -1.18
N ALA A 344 -23.49 3.26 -0.88
CA ALA A 344 -24.67 2.69 -1.50
C ALA A 344 -24.85 3.16 -2.96
N PRO A 345 -25.64 2.46 -3.79
CA PRO A 345 -25.83 2.75 -5.21
C PRO A 345 -26.28 4.17 -5.53
N SER A 346 -27.13 4.79 -4.70
CA SER A 346 -27.53 6.20 -4.93
C SER A 346 -26.43 7.21 -4.59
N GLY A 347 -25.37 6.76 -3.91
CA GLY A 347 -24.25 7.56 -3.44
C GLY A 347 -24.29 7.88 -1.94
N ALA A 348 -25.27 7.36 -1.19
CA ALA A 348 -25.29 7.50 0.26
C ALA A 348 -24.08 6.79 0.88
N VAL A 349 -23.43 7.46 1.84
CA VAL A 349 -22.26 6.94 2.54
C VAL A 349 -22.67 6.61 3.96
N PHE A 350 -22.27 5.44 4.44
CA PHE A 350 -22.45 5.08 5.84
C PHE A 350 -21.24 4.32 6.35
N SER A 351 -21.04 4.38 7.66
CA SER A 351 -19.93 3.74 8.37
C SER A 351 -20.49 2.85 9.46
N THR A 352 -19.81 1.74 9.74
CA THR A 352 -20.15 0.88 10.86
C THR A 352 -18.90 0.45 11.59
N GLN A 353 -19.02 0.23 12.89
CA GLN A 353 -17.96 -0.39 13.70
C GLN A 353 -18.44 -1.71 14.29
N ARG A 354 -19.47 -2.34 13.70
CA ARG A 354 -20.04 -3.60 14.19
C ARG A 354 -19.17 -4.77 13.79
N ALA A 355 -18.70 -5.55 14.76
CA ALA A 355 -17.97 -6.77 14.44
C ALA A 355 -18.92 -7.94 14.17
N GLY A 356 -18.56 -8.75 13.18
CA GLY A 356 -19.13 -10.04 12.86
C GLY A 356 -19.18 -10.33 11.37
N GLU A 357 -20.00 -11.30 10.98
CA GLU A 357 -20.12 -11.74 9.59
C GLU A 357 -21.45 -11.28 9.00
N PHE A 358 -21.39 -10.64 7.83
CA PHE A 358 -22.54 -9.95 7.22
C PHE A 358 -22.65 -10.27 5.73
N TRP A 359 -23.87 -10.24 5.21
CA TRP A 359 -24.13 -10.22 3.78
C TRP A 359 -23.76 -8.85 3.20
N LEU A 360 -22.65 -8.78 2.47
CA LEU A 360 -22.32 -7.60 1.67
C LEU A 360 -23.33 -7.48 0.52
N LEU A 361 -23.48 -8.57 -0.24
CA LEU A 361 -24.43 -8.70 -1.34
C LEU A 361 -25.01 -10.10 -1.36
N ARG A 362 -26.32 -10.19 -1.53
CA ARG A 362 -27.04 -11.39 -1.91
C ARG A 362 -27.76 -11.10 -3.22
N SER A 363 -27.26 -11.67 -4.31
CA SER A 363 -27.84 -11.58 -5.65
C SER A 363 -28.49 -12.90 -6.08
N THR A 364 -29.44 -12.79 -7.00
CA THR A 364 -30.01 -13.92 -7.76
C THR A 364 -29.13 -14.33 -8.95
N ARG A 365 -28.10 -13.55 -9.29
CA ARG A 365 -27.17 -13.76 -10.43
C ARG A 365 -25.89 -14.49 -10.05
N ASP A 366 -25.97 -15.41 -9.09
CA ASP A 366 -24.81 -16.15 -8.57
C ASP A 366 -23.70 -15.28 -7.95
N ALA A 367 -24.00 -14.02 -7.60
CA ALA A 367 -23.12 -13.12 -6.84
C ALA A 367 -23.56 -13.06 -5.38
N GLN A 368 -23.03 -13.96 -4.56
CA GLN A 368 -23.27 -13.99 -3.12
C GLN A 368 -21.96 -13.65 -2.41
N ILE A 369 -21.92 -12.53 -1.68
CA ILE A 369 -20.71 -11.97 -1.09
C ILE A 369 -20.98 -11.65 0.39
N GLN A 370 -20.11 -12.16 1.25
CA GLN A 370 -20.09 -11.94 2.68
C GLN A 370 -18.78 -11.28 3.08
N VAL A 371 -18.85 -10.41 4.08
CA VAL A 371 -17.68 -9.77 4.70
C VAL A 371 -17.64 -10.12 6.17
N ARG A 372 -16.43 -10.34 6.67
CA ARG A 372 -16.14 -10.51 8.10
C ARG A 372 -15.48 -9.25 8.60
N GLN A 373 -16.12 -8.60 9.56
CA GLN A 373 -15.60 -7.46 10.30
C GLN A 373 -15.14 -7.93 11.67
N GLU A 374 -13.88 -7.71 12.01
CA GLU A 374 -13.32 -8.09 13.31
C GLU A 374 -12.76 -6.88 14.04
N PRO A 375 -12.69 -6.92 15.38
CA PRO A 375 -12.02 -5.87 16.14
C PRO A 375 -10.57 -5.72 15.66
N TRP A 376 -10.25 -4.54 15.13
CA TRP A 376 -8.97 -4.32 14.47
C TRP A 376 -7.85 -4.32 15.52
N HIS A 377 -6.85 -5.21 15.36
CA HIS A 377 -5.80 -5.47 16.34
C HIS A 377 -6.29 -5.67 17.79
N GLY A 378 -7.47 -6.28 17.95
CA GLY A 378 -8.05 -6.52 19.28
C GLY A 378 -8.60 -5.27 19.98
N SER A 379 -8.82 -4.18 19.23
CA SER A 379 -9.49 -2.97 19.70
C SER A 379 -10.86 -3.29 20.33
N ASP A 380 -11.32 -2.46 21.28
CA ASP A 380 -12.69 -2.52 21.80
C ASP A 380 -13.65 -1.56 21.08
N SER A 381 -13.13 -0.77 20.14
CA SER A 381 -13.78 0.44 19.62
C SER A 381 -13.94 0.48 18.11
N VAL A 382 -13.02 -0.15 17.38
CA VAL A 382 -13.01 -0.12 15.91
C VAL A 382 -12.85 -1.52 15.31
N ALA A 383 -13.58 -1.76 14.24
CA ALA A 383 -13.52 -2.99 13.45
C ALA A 383 -12.91 -2.71 12.07
N ALA A 384 -12.40 -3.75 11.42
CA ALA A 384 -11.99 -3.70 10.03
C ALA A 384 -12.44 -4.99 9.32
N VAL A 385 -12.57 -4.95 7.99
CA VAL A 385 -12.81 -6.19 7.24
C VAL A 385 -11.54 -7.01 7.19
N THR A 386 -11.62 -8.25 7.65
CA THR A 386 -10.49 -9.19 7.75
C THR A 386 -10.64 -10.40 6.85
N ALA A 387 -11.86 -10.68 6.36
CA ALA A 387 -12.10 -11.71 5.38
C ALA A 387 -13.29 -11.37 4.47
N VAL A 388 -13.24 -11.88 3.24
CA VAL A 388 -14.34 -11.85 2.28
C VAL A 388 -14.61 -13.27 1.82
N ALA A 389 -15.84 -13.75 1.94
CA ALA A 389 -16.23 -15.04 1.41
C ALA A 389 -17.34 -14.86 0.38
N MET A 390 -17.25 -15.60 -0.72
CA MET A 390 -18.17 -15.45 -1.83
C MET A 390 -18.50 -16.80 -2.46
N ARG A 391 -19.71 -16.89 -3.00
CA ARG A 391 -20.11 -17.96 -3.89
C ARG A 391 -20.24 -17.38 -5.29
N ILE A 392 -19.58 -18.05 -6.23
CA ILE A 392 -19.45 -17.66 -7.63
C ILE A 392 -19.80 -18.90 -8.45
N GLY A 393 -21.00 -18.91 -9.04
CA GLY A 393 -21.57 -20.12 -9.62
C GLY A 393 -21.59 -21.26 -8.59
N ALA A 394 -21.02 -22.41 -8.96
CA ALA A 394 -20.92 -23.58 -8.09
C ALA A 394 -19.75 -23.53 -7.08
N ARG A 395 -18.85 -22.54 -7.18
CA ARG A 395 -17.60 -22.48 -6.40
C ARG A 395 -17.72 -21.51 -5.22
N ARG A 396 -17.05 -21.84 -4.12
CA ARG A 396 -16.88 -20.97 -2.97
C ARG A 396 -15.46 -20.44 -2.95
N VAL A 397 -15.30 -19.13 -2.90
CA VAL A 397 -14.00 -18.47 -2.79
C VAL A 397 -13.95 -17.70 -1.48
N GLY A 398 -12.89 -17.89 -0.71
CA GLY A 398 -12.64 -17.14 0.52
C GLY A 398 -11.29 -16.43 0.43
N VAL A 399 -11.27 -15.15 0.76
CA VAL A 399 -10.08 -14.31 0.87
C VAL A 399 -9.89 -13.96 2.34
N TYR A 400 -8.74 -14.34 2.88
CA TYR A 400 -8.40 -14.20 4.29
C TYR A 400 -7.00 -13.59 4.41
N ALA A 401 -6.66 -13.13 5.62
CA ALA A 401 -5.33 -12.60 5.92
C ALA A 401 -4.17 -13.57 5.58
N ASP A 402 -4.44 -14.88 5.66
CA ASP A 402 -3.48 -15.96 5.43
C ASP A 402 -3.55 -16.57 4.01
N GLY A 403 -4.40 -16.04 3.13
CA GLY A 403 -4.45 -16.44 1.73
C GLY A 403 -5.85 -16.62 1.15
N VAL A 404 -5.89 -17.21 -0.05
CA VAL A 404 -7.12 -17.47 -0.81
C VAL A 404 -7.45 -18.96 -0.74
N ARG A 405 -8.74 -19.29 -0.60
CA ARG A 405 -9.25 -20.66 -0.62
C ARG A 405 -10.33 -20.80 -1.68
N VAL A 406 -10.32 -21.91 -2.41
CA VAL A 406 -11.38 -22.31 -3.36
C VAL A 406 -11.95 -23.64 -2.89
N ASP A 407 -13.24 -23.68 -2.58
CA ASP A 407 -13.94 -24.81 -1.96
C ASP A 407 -13.22 -25.36 -0.73
N GLY A 408 -12.73 -24.45 0.12
CA GLY A 408 -12.00 -24.76 1.34
C GLY A 408 -10.55 -25.22 1.14
N ARG A 409 -10.07 -25.32 -0.11
CA ARG A 409 -8.68 -25.70 -0.42
C ARG A 409 -7.82 -24.46 -0.63
N PRO A 410 -6.65 -24.35 0.02
CA PRO A 410 -5.73 -23.24 -0.23
C PRO A 410 -5.32 -23.16 -1.70
N LEU A 411 -5.43 -21.98 -2.29
CA LEU A 411 -4.95 -21.68 -3.63
C LEU A 411 -3.45 -21.35 -3.57
N GLN A 412 -2.67 -21.90 -4.51
CA GLN A 412 -1.23 -21.64 -4.60
C GLN A 412 -0.93 -20.78 -5.83
N TRP A 413 -0.10 -19.75 -5.67
CA TRP A 413 0.40 -18.92 -6.77
C TRP A 413 1.85 -18.48 -6.50
N GLN A 414 2.57 -18.03 -7.53
CA GLN A 414 4.02 -17.80 -7.47
C GLN A 414 4.43 -16.32 -7.53
N GLY A 415 3.65 -15.40 -6.95
CA GLY A 415 4.01 -13.98 -6.96
C GLY A 415 3.50 -13.20 -8.19
N ALA A 416 3.49 -13.86 -9.35
CA ALA A 416 2.92 -13.33 -10.58
C ALA A 416 1.38 -13.41 -10.55
N PHE A 417 0.73 -12.62 -11.41
CA PHE A 417 -0.70 -12.74 -11.64
C PHE A 417 -1.03 -14.15 -12.15
N VAL A 418 -2.00 -14.79 -11.50
CA VAL A 418 -2.57 -16.06 -11.94
C VAL A 418 -4.08 -15.92 -12.03
N GLN A 419 -4.64 -16.34 -13.17
CA GLN A 419 -6.07 -16.49 -13.33
C GLN A 419 -6.47 -17.95 -13.21
N HIS A 420 -7.56 -18.19 -12.50
CA HIS A 420 -8.21 -19.48 -12.36
C HIS A 420 -9.61 -19.38 -12.95
N ASP A 421 -9.91 -20.29 -13.87
CA ASP A 421 -11.28 -20.50 -14.35
C ASP A 421 -12.10 -21.14 -13.22
N LEU A 422 -13.25 -20.53 -12.91
CA LEU A 422 -14.20 -21.04 -11.92
C LEU A 422 -15.40 -21.76 -12.58
N GLY A 423 -15.41 -21.86 -13.91
CA GLY A 423 -16.49 -22.43 -14.71
C GLY A 423 -17.51 -21.38 -15.16
N ASP A 424 -18.29 -21.69 -16.20
CA ASP A 424 -19.44 -20.90 -16.69
C ASP A 424 -19.16 -19.41 -16.95
N GLY A 425 -17.91 -19.06 -17.32
CA GLY A 425 -17.50 -17.68 -17.59
C GLY A 425 -17.12 -16.89 -16.34
N HIS A 426 -17.05 -17.53 -15.17
CA HIS A 426 -16.53 -16.94 -13.94
C HIS A 426 -15.01 -17.07 -13.84
N ALA A 427 -14.33 -16.05 -13.34
CA ALA A 427 -12.88 -16.06 -13.19
C ALA A 427 -12.42 -15.52 -11.83
N LEU A 428 -11.31 -16.06 -11.34
CA LEU A 428 -10.59 -15.61 -10.16
C LEU A 428 -9.16 -15.24 -10.55
N GLY A 429 -8.80 -13.97 -10.41
CA GLY A 429 -7.44 -13.47 -10.53
C GLY A 429 -6.81 -13.24 -9.16
N VAL A 430 -5.56 -13.67 -8.98
CA VAL A 430 -4.78 -13.44 -7.76
C VAL A 430 -3.40 -12.92 -8.12
N TRP A 431 -2.92 -11.88 -7.43
CA TRP A 431 -1.56 -11.38 -7.56
C TRP A 431 -1.01 -10.89 -6.22
N GLY A 432 0.31 -10.71 -6.14
CA GLY A 432 1.04 -10.41 -4.92
C GLY A 432 1.90 -11.60 -4.48
N ALA A 433 2.63 -11.48 -3.37
CA ALA A 433 3.61 -12.47 -2.94
C ALA A 433 3.01 -13.88 -2.72
N PRO A 434 3.76 -14.99 -2.91
CA PRO A 434 3.24 -16.35 -2.72
C PRO A 434 2.62 -16.64 -1.34
N ALA A 435 3.03 -15.89 -0.31
CA ALA A 435 2.56 -16.07 1.05
C ALA A 435 1.31 -15.24 1.40
N GLN A 436 0.99 -14.21 0.61
CA GLN A 436 -0.14 -13.31 0.89
C GLN A 436 -0.57 -12.57 -0.38
N PRO A 437 -1.86 -12.62 -0.78
CA PRO A 437 -2.30 -11.91 -1.96
C PRO A 437 -2.23 -10.41 -1.69
N GLU A 438 -1.75 -9.62 -2.64
CA GLU A 438 -1.87 -8.16 -2.58
C GLU A 438 -3.25 -7.74 -3.03
N VAL A 439 -3.79 -8.44 -4.04
CA VAL A 439 -5.15 -8.22 -4.51
C VAL A 439 -5.71 -9.53 -5.08
N VAL A 440 -7.01 -9.68 -4.88
CA VAL A 440 -7.83 -10.73 -5.48
C VAL A 440 -8.90 -10.05 -6.32
N ALA A 441 -9.06 -10.48 -7.57
CA ALA A 441 -10.15 -10.04 -8.42
C ALA A 441 -11.04 -11.23 -8.76
N VAL A 442 -12.35 -11.02 -8.73
CA VAL A 442 -13.34 -11.98 -9.21
C VAL A 442 -14.16 -11.30 -10.29
N MET A 443 -14.42 -12.05 -11.35
CA MET A 443 -15.31 -11.62 -12.43
C MET A 443 -16.44 -12.64 -12.57
N TRP A 444 -17.67 -12.15 -12.60
CA TRP A 444 -18.85 -12.95 -12.91
C TRP A 444 -19.08 -12.99 -14.42
N ALA A 445 -19.83 -13.99 -14.86
CA ALA A 445 -20.17 -14.20 -16.27
C ALA A 445 -20.88 -13.01 -16.93
N ASP A 446 -21.56 -12.18 -16.13
CA ASP A 446 -22.22 -10.95 -16.59
C ASP A 446 -21.29 -9.73 -16.68
N GLY A 447 -19.98 -9.91 -16.44
CA GLY A 447 -18.97 -8.86 -16.47
C GLY A 447 -18.89 -8.02 -15.18
N SER A 448 -19.77 -8.25 -14.20
CA SER A 448 -19.62 -7.65 -12.87
C SER A 448 -18.34 -8.18 -12.21
N SER A 449 -17.71 -7.36 -11.37
CA SER A 449 -16.44 -7.72 -10.75
C SER A 449 -16.35 -7.31 -9.29
N LEU A 450 -15.54 -8.05 -8.53
CA LEU A 450 -15.16 -7.72 -7.17
C LEU A 450 -13.64 -7.63 -7.12
N ARG A 451 -13.10 -6.55 -6.58
CA ARG A 451 -11.68 -6.44 -6.24
C ARG A 451 -11.53 -6.36 -4.73
N VAL A 452 -10.70 -7.23 -4.17
CA VAL A 452 -10.33 -7.25 -2.76
C VAL A 452 -8.85 -6.89 -2.66
N VAL A 453 -8.52 -5.76 -2.04
CA VAL A 453 -7.13 -5.32 -1.84
C VAL A 453 -6.71 -5.64 -0.42
N HIS A 454 -5.56 -6.28 -0.28
CA HIS A 454 -5.03 -6.70 1.01
C HIS A 454 -4.04 -5.68 1.57
N HIS A 455 -4.23 -5.25 2.81
CA HIS A 455 -3.38 -4.24 3.47
C HIS A 455 -2.57 -4.78 4.65
N GLY A 456 -2.50 -6.10 4.80
CA GLY A 456 -1.76 -6.77 5.87
C GLY A 456 -2.69 -7.18 7.01
N SER A 457 -3.39 -6.22 7.62
CA SER A 457 -4.32 -6.48 8.73
C SER A 457 -5.80 -6.15 8.44
N TRP A 458 -6.12 -5.65 7.24
CA TRP A 458 -7.48 -5.46 6.76
C TRP A 458 -7.57 -5.62 5.24
N LEU A 459 -8.80 -5.67 4.72
CA LEU A 459 -9.12 -5.78 3.31
C LEU A 459 -10.02 -4.63 2.88
N ASP A 460 -9.72 -4.03 1.73
CA ASP A 460 -10.63 -3.13 1.04
C ASP A 460 -11.43 -3.93 0.00
N VAL A 461 -12.71 -3.63 -0.15
CA VAL A 461 -13.57 -4.29 -1.13
C VAL A 461 -14.13 -3.27 -2.14
N ASP A 462 -14.09 -3.60 -3.43
CA ASP A 462 -14.64 -2.79 -4.53
C ASP A 462 -15.46 -3.70 -5.46
N TYR A 463 -16.78 -3.70 -5.27
CA TYR A 463 -17.72 -4.41 -6.12
C TYR A 463 -18.24 -3.49 -7.22
N ARG A 464 -18.18 -3.92 -8.48
CA ARG A 464 -18.61 -3.16 -9.63
C ARG A 464 -19.61 -3.94 -10.45
N LEU A 465 -20.73 -3.31 -10.74
CA LEU A 465 -21.78 -3.86 -11.56
C LEU A 465 -21.56 -3.48 -13.02
N MET A 466 -21.69 -4.46 -13.91
CA MET A 466 -21.70 -4.19 -15.35
C MET A 466 -22.99 -3.44 -15.74
N ALA A 467 -22.87 -2.50 -16.67
CA ALA A 467 -24.01 -1.71 -17.10
C ALA A 467 -25.04 -2.57 -17.85
N GLY A 468 -26.32 -2.46 -17.47
CA GLY A 468 -27.41 -3.21 -18.12
C GLY A 468 -27.69 -4.58 -17.52
N VAL A 469 -26.92 -4.99 -16.49
CA VAL A 469 -27.23 -6.19 -15.70
C VAL A 469 -28.52 -5.96 -14.90
N ASP A 470 -29.38 -6.98 -14.87
CA ASP A 470 -30.59 -6.98 -14.05
C ASP A 470 -30.22 -7.14 -12.57
N THR A 471 -30.45 -6.12 -11.78
CA THR A 471 -30.14 -6.10 -10.35
C THR A 471 -31.39 -6.32 -9.49
N ALA A 472 -32.50 -6.74 -10.11
CA ALA A 472 -33.73 -7.11 -9.41
C ALA A 472 -33.48 -8.28 -8.47
N GLY A 473 -33.44 -7.98 -7.17
CA GLY A 473 -33.21 -8.97 -6.11
C GLY A 473 -31.86 -8.82 -5.40
N ASP A 474 -30.97 -7.96 -5.89
CA ASP A 474 -29.73 -7.61 -5.19
C ASP A 474 -30.05 -6.86 -3.89
N ALA A 475 -29.58 -7.40 -2.78
CA ALA A 475 -29.71 -6.76 -1.47
C ALA A 475 -28.59 -7.16 -0.52
N GLY A 476 -28.21 -6.26 0.39
CA GLY A 476 -27.20 -6.53 1.41
C GLY A 476 -26.76 -5.24 2.11
N LEU A 477 -25.57 -5.23 2.72
CA LEU A 477 -24.95 -3.99 3.20
C LEU A 477 -24.67 -2.99 2.08
N ILE A 478 -24.63 -3.44 0.82
CA ILE A 478 -24.58 -2.53 -0.32
C ILE A 478 -25.93 -1.88 -0.66
N GLY A 479 -26.97 -2.08 0.14
CA GLY A 479 -28.32 -1.60 -0.15
C GLY A 479 -29.02 -2.43 -1.22
N ARG A 480 -30.16 -1.93 -1.71
CA ARG A 480 -30.85 -2.50 -2.87
C ARG A 480 -30.46 -1.71 -4.12
N VAL A 481 -30.08 -2.43 -5.15
CA VAL A 481 -29.61 -1.83 -6.40
C VAL A 481 -30.80 -1.60 -7.31
N ASP A 482 -31.54 -0.52 -7.08
CA ASP A 482 -32.60 -0.06 -7.97
C ASP A 482 -32.45 1.45 -8.27
N ASP A 483 -33.51 2.10 -8.73
CA ASP A 483 -33.53 3.52 -9.10
C ASP A 483 -34.13 4.41 -7.98
N GLU A 484 -34.47 3.86 -6.80
CA GLU A 484 -35.09 4.58 -5.69
C GLU A 484 -34.08 4.81 -4.54
N PRO A 485 -33.61 6.05 -4.31
CA PRO A 485 -32.62 6.35 -3.26
C PRO A 485 -33.04 5.92 -1.85
N ARG A 486 -34.35 5.85 -1.55
CA ARG A 486 -34.84 5.34 -0.26
C ARG A 486 -34.50 3.86 -0.03
N HIS A 487 -34.18 3.12 -1.09
CA HIS A 487 -33.84 1.71 -1.02
C HIS A 487 -32.33 1.45 -0.81
N ASP A 488 -31.52 2.49 -0.60
CA ASP A 488 -30.13 2.33 -0.16
C ASP A 488 -30.03 1.62 1.20
N PHE A 489 -31.05 1.76 2.06
CA PHE A 489 -31.10 1.13 3.38
C PHE A 489 -32.34 0.27 3.54
N VAL A 490 -32.38 -0.85 2.83
CA VAL A 490 -33.42 -1.87 2.99
C VAL A 490 -32.92 -2.92 3.95
N SER A 491 -33.61 -3.09 5.08
CA SER A 491 -33.28 -4.13 6.04
C SER A 491 -33.46 -5.52 5.42
N ARG A 492 -32.92 -6.53 6.09
CA ARG A 492 -33.07 -7.92 5.66
C ARG A 492 -34.53 -8.40 5.57
N SER A 493 -35.46 -7.81 6.32
CA SER A 493 -36.90 -8.13 6.22
C SER A 493 -37.57 -7.52 4.99
N GLY A 494 -36.87 -6.64 4.26
CA GLY A 494 -37.39 -5.95 3.08
C GLY A 494 -37.93 -4.55 3.36
N ASP A 495 -37.86 -4.08 4.61
CA ASP A 495 -38.36 -2.77 5.00
C ASP A 495 -37.30 -1.70 4.73
N ALA A 496 -37.66 -0.68 3.94
CA ALA A 496 -36.82 0.50 3.77
C ALA A 496 -36.79 1.31 5.08
N LEU A 497 -35.61 1.79 5.49
CA LEU A 497 -35.49 2.68 6.64
C LEU A 497 -36.30 3.97 6.41
N ALA A 498 -37.24 4.26 7.31
CA ALA A 498 -38.00 5.50 7.29
C ALA A 498 -37.10 6.73 7.55
N GLN A 499 -36.08 6.57 8.40
CA GLN A 499 -35.07 7.58 8.70
C GLN A 499 -33.68 6.92 8.78
N PRO A 500 -32.71 7.33 7.94
CA PRO A 500 -31.34 6.81 7.97
C PRO A 500 -30.49 7.57 8.99
N ASP A 501 -30.95 7.68 10.24
CA ASP A 501 -30.14 8.20 11.35
C ASP A 501 -29.18 7.13 11.87
N ALA A 502 -28.30 7.48 12.81
CA ALA A 502 -27.28 6.54 13.32
C ALA A 502 -27.89 5.24 13.89
N ALA A 503 -29.05 5.31 14.54
CA ALA A 503 -29.73 4.14 15.11
C ALA A 503 -30.39 3.29 14.02
N GLY A 504 -31.01 3.91 13.02
CA GLY A 504 -31.59 3.25 11.86
C GLY A 504 -30.53 2.52 11.04
N ILE A 505 -29.41 3.19 10.75
CA ILE A 505 -28.26 2.60 10.04
C ILE A 505 -27.69 1.41 10.81
N ASP A 506 -27.55 1.54 12.14
CA ASP A 506 -27.11 0.43 12.98
C ASP A 506 -28.06 -0.77 12.88
N GLY A 507 -29.36 -0.54 12.98
CA GLY A 507 -30.39 -1.56 12.81
C GLY A 507 -30.34 -2.23 11.42
N PHE A 508 -30.14 -1.43 10.37
CA PHE A 508 -29.95 -1.94 9.01
C PHE A 508 -28.73 -2.87 8.92
N VAL A 509 -27.55 -2.44 9.41
CA VAL A 509 -26.34 -3.26 9.39
C VAL A 509 -26.53 -4.56 10.17
N GLN A 510 -27.07 -4.46 11.38
CA GLN A 510 -27.33 -5.61 12.25
C GLN A 510 -28.32 -6.59 11.61
N SER A 511 -29.29 -6.11 10.83
CA SER A 511 -30.25 -6.97 10.13
C SER A 511 -29.59 -7.88 9.09
N TRP A 512 -28.44 -7.46 8.53
CA TRP A 512 -27.71 -8.19 7.49
C TRP A 512 -26.67 -9.19 8.02
N ARG A 513 -26.60 -9.41 9.34
CA ARG A 513 -25.80 -10.51 9.89
C ARG A 513 -26.19 -11.84 9.27
N ILE A 514 -25.19 -12.66 8.99
CA ILE A 514 -25.41 -14.02 8.49
C ILE A 514 -25.90 -14.93 9.63
N ARG A 515 -26.65 -15.97 9.28
CA ARG A 515 -26.86 -17.11 10.19
C ARG A 515 -25.79 -18.17 9.96
N ALA A 516 -25.59 -19.07 10.92
CA ALA A 516 -24.57 -20.11 10.83
C ALA A 516 -24.73 -21.04 9.61
N ASP A 517 -25.97 -21.35 9.23
CA ASP A 517 -26.32 -22.14 8.03
C ASP A 517 -26.04 -21.42 6.72
N GLU A 518 -25.83 -20.10 6.76
CA GLU A 518 -25.60 -19.27 5.58
C GLU A 518 -24.12 -19.01 5.30
N SER A 519 -23.24 -19.39 6.22
CA SER A 519 -21.84 -19.02 6.13
C SER A 519 -21.15 -19.57 4.90
N LEU A 520 -20.48 -18.67 4.17
CA LEU A 520 -19.57 -19.00 3.09
C LEU A 520 -18.12 -19.08 3.57
N PHE A 521 -17.85 -18.79 4.84
CA PHE A 521 -16.50 -18.79 5.38
C PHE A 521 -15.99 -20.19 5.70
N ASP A 522 -14.69 -20.35 5.50
CA ASP A 522 -13.89 -21.41 6.08
C ASP A 522 -13.43 -20.96 7.46
N TYR A 523 -13.49 -21.88 8.42
CA TYR A 523 -13.15 -21.61 9.81
C TYR A 523 -11.91 -22.39 10.22
N ALA A 524 -11.05 -21.75 11.01
CA ALA A 524 -9.93 -22.43 11.67
C ALA A 524 -10.45 -23.51 12.63
N PRO A 525 -9.64 -24.53 12.96
CA PRO A 525 -10.01 -25.55 13.92
C PRO A 525 -10.56 -24.95 15.23
N GLY A 526 -11.74 -25.42 15.67
CA GLY A 526 -12.41 -24.92 16.87
C GLY A 526 -13.16 -23.59 16.71
N ARG A 527 -13.17 -22.98 15.53
CA ARG A 527 -13.94 -21.77 15.20
C ARG A 527 -15.15 -22.12 14.32
N ASN A 528 -16.15 -21.26 14.36
CA ASN A 528 -17.38 -21.34 13.56
C ASN A 528 -18.01 -19.94 13.45
N ALA A 529 -19.16 -19.83 12.77
CA ALA A 529 -19.90 -18.56 12.64
C ALA A 529 -20.20 -17.89 13.99
N ALA A 530 -20.57 -18.68 15.02
CA ALA A 530 -20.85 -18.15 16.36
C ALA A 530 -19.62 -17.51 17.02
N SER A 531 -18.41 -17.91 16.62
CA SER A 531 -17.16 -17.29 17.10
C SER A 531 -16.97 -15.86 16.62
N TYR A 532 -17.78 -15.42 15.65
CA TYR A 532 -17.76 -14.07 15.08
C TYR A 532 -19.08 -13.34 15.33
N GLU A 533 -19.99 -13.86 16.16
CA GLU A 533 -21.24 -13.19 16.51
C GLU A 533 -21.02 -12.16 17.64
N LEU A 534 -20.25 -11.11 17.34
CA LEU A 534 -19.86 -10.06 18.29
C LEU A 534 -20.91 -8.94 18.35
N ARG A 535 -22.08 -9.23 18.92
CA ARG A 535 -23.22 -8.29 18.98
C ARG A 535 -22.99 -7.10 19.91
N ASP A 536 -22.16 -7.27 20.93
CA ASP A 536 -21.80 -6.25 21.91
C ASP A 536 -20.72 -5.28 21.39
N PHE A 537 -20.13 -5.53 20.22
CA PHE A 537 -19.09 -4.70 19.64
C PHE A 537 -19.67 -3.51 18.85
N PRO A 538 -19.10 -2.28 18.93
CA PRO A 538 -17.96 -1.90 19.77
C PRO A 538 -18.35 -1.86 21.25
N ARG A 539 -17.49 -2.40 22.12
CA ARG A 539 -17.71 -2.41 23.57
C ARG A 539 -17.56 -1.02 24.16
N THR A 540 -16.61 -0.26 23.61
CA THR A 540 -16.39 1.14 23.94
C THR A 540 -16.36 1.93 22.65
N PRO A 541 -17.42 2.66 22.26
CA PRO A 541 -17.41 3.44 21.03
C PRO A 541 -16.24 4.44 20.99
N ALA A 542 -15.55 4.54 19.85
CA ALA A 542 -14.48 5.52 19.70
C ALA A 542 -15.05 6.95 19.71
N ALA A 543 -14.42 7.83 20.49
CA ALA A 543 -14.78 9.23 20.60
C ALA A 543 -13.53 10.12 20.42
N PRO A 544 -13.00 10.25 19.19
CA PRO A 544 -11.86 11.12 18.95
C PRO A 544 -12.20 12.58 19.26
N THR A 545 -11.23 13.34 19.74
CA THR A 545 -11.44 14.77 20.04
C THR A 545 -11.69 15.56 18.76
N ALA A 546 -12.42 16.68 18.86
CA ALA A 546 -12.66 17.57 17.73
C ALA A 546 -11.35 18.04 17.06
N ALA A 547 -10.29 18.26 17.84
CA ALA A 547 -8.98 18.64 17.33
C ALA A 547 -8.32 17.51 16.51
N ALA A 548 -8.37 16.27 17.02
CA ALA A 548 -7.84 15.10 16.30
C ALA A 548 -8.58 14.87 14.99
N LEU A 549 -9.92 14.97 14.99
CA LEU A 549 -10.73 14.88 13.78
C LEU A 549 -10.41 15.98 12.77
N ALA A 550 -10.26 17.23 13.22
CA ALA A 550 -9.92 18.35 12.34
C ALA A 550 -8.55 18.15 11.66
N GLN A 551 -7.53 17.75 12.43
CA GLN A 551 -6.20 17.46 11.92
C GLN A 551 -6.21 16.28 10.94
N ALA A 552 -6.89 15.19 11.28
CA ALA A 552 -7.02 14.03 10.42
C ALA A 552 -7.76 14.37 9.12
N ARG A 553 -8.82 15.19 9.20
CA ARG A 553 -9.56 15.68 8.02
C ARG A 553 -8.67 16.51 7.10
N GLU A 554 -7.83 17.37 7.64
CA GLU A 554 -6.86 18.14 6.85
C GLU A 554 -5.87 17.23 6.14
N ALA A 555 -5.34 16.22 6.84
CA ALA A 555 -4.44 15.22 6.24
C ALA A 555 -5.12 14.42 5.11
N CYS A 556 -6.36 13.99 5.32
CA CYS A 556 -7.17 13.30 4.31
C CYS A 556 -7.47 14.19 3.09
N ALA A 557 -7.80 15.46 3.31
CA ALA A 557 -8.03 16.42 2.24
C ALA A 557 -6.75 16.71 1.44
N ALA A 558 -5.62 16.92 2.12
CA ALA A 558 -4.32 17.09 1.48
C ALA A 558 -3.88 15.85 0.69
N ALA A 559 -4.32 14.67 1.12
CA ALA A 559 -4.11 13.40 0.42
C ALA A 559 -5.03 13.23 -0.80
N GLY A 560 -5.96 14.14 -1.08
CA GLY A 560 -6.87 14.07 -2.22
C GLY A 560 -8.02 13.07 -2.04
N VAL A 561 -8.40 12.78 -0.79
CA VAL A 561 -9.60 11.99 -0.50
C VAL A 561 -10.85 12.79 -0.92
N ALA A 562 -11.78 12.13 -1.59
CA ALA A 562 -13.01 12.72 -2.08
C ALA A 562 -13.85 13.25 -0.91
N ALA A 563 -14.56 14.37 -1.12
CA ALA A 563 -15.32 15.04 -0.07
C ALA A 563 -16.28 14.11 0.70
N LEU A 564 -16.94 13.20 0.00
CA LEU A 564 -17.88 12.23 0.57
C LEU A 564 -17.21 11.16 1.47
N LEU A 565 -15.88 11.00 1.37
CA LEU A 565 -15.08 10.06 2.17
C LEU A 565 -14.22 10.76 3.22
N LEU A 566 -14.24 12.10 3.31
CA LEU A 566 -13.35 12.84 4.21
C LEU A 566 -13.63 12.56 5.68
N ASP A 567 -14.89 12.48 6.07
CA ASP A 567 -15.29 12.25 7.46
C ASP A 567 -14.91 10.84 7.94
N ALA A 568 -15.11 9.85 7.08
CA ALA A 568 -14.67 8.47 7.26
C ALA A 568 -13.14 8.38 7.43
N CYS A 569 -12.40 8.96 6.49
CA CYS A 569 -10.94 9.00 6.53
C CYS A 569 -10.42 9.72 7.79
N ALA A 570 -11.05 10.84 8.17
CA ALA A 570 -10.68 11.60 9.34
C ALA A 570 -10.90 10.79 10.62
N PHE A 571 -12.02 10.07 10.72
CA PHE A 571 -12.31 9.20 11.85
C PHE A 571 -11.28 8.08 11.97
N ASP A 572 -11.04 7.33 10.89
CA ASP A 572 -10.08 6.23 10.89
C ASP A 572 -8.68 6.69 11.27
N LEU A 573 -8.19 7.77 10.66
CA LEU A 573 -6.87 8.29 10.98
C LEU A 573 -6.78 8.85 12.41
N ALA A 574 -7.83 9.51 12.89
CA ALA A 574 -7.85 10.07 14.25
C ALA A 574 -7.92 8.99 15.35
N VAL A 575 -8.58 7.87 15.07
CA VAL A 575 -8.79 6.79 16.05
C VAL A 575 -7.68 5.75 15.99
N THR A 576 -7.15 5.46 14.81
CA THR A 576 -6.12 4.42 14.63
C THR A 576 -4.70 4.96 14.58
N GLY A 577 -4.50 6.20 14.13
CA GLY A 577 -3.18 6.74 13.79
C GLY A 577 -2.52 6.09 12.56
N GLU A 578 -3.17 5.11 11.92
CA GLU A 578 -2.61 4.32 10.83
C GLU A 578 -2.88 4.97 9.47
N ARG A 579 -1.80 5.39 8.79
CA ARG A 579 -1.89 6.07 7.48
C ARG A 579 -2.32 5.14 6.35
N GLY A 580 -2.24 3.83 6.55
CA GLY A 580 -2.78 2.83 5.63
C GLY A 580 -4.26 3.04 5.32
N PHE A 581 -5.09 3.35 6.33
CA PHE A 581 -6.52 3.64 6.11
C PHE A 581 -6.74 4.90 5.29
N LEU A 582 -5.93 5.95 5.46
CA LEU A 582 -5.97 7.12 4.57
C LEU A 582 -5.71 6.70 3.11
N ARG A 583 -4.78 5.78 2.88
CA ARG A 583 -4.49 5.26 1.53
C ARG A 583 -5.66 4.44 0.96
N SER A 584 -6.34 3.63 1.77
CA SER A 584 -7.59 2.95 1.40
C SER A 584 -8.64 3.96 0.93
N HIS A 585 -8.83 5.06 1.66
CA HIS A 585 -9.74 6.14 1.27
C HIS A 585 -9.32 6.87 -0.02
N GLN A 586 -8.02 7.04 -0.27
CA GLN A 586 -7.53 7.57 -1.55
C GLN A 586 -7.86 6.64 -2.72
N LEU A 587 -7.68 5.32 -2.54
CA LEU A 587 -8.01 4.32 -3.57
C LEU A 587 -9.51 4.29 -3.83
N GLY A 588 -10.34 4.34 -2.78
CA GLY A 588 -11.78 4.50 -2.90
C GLY A 588 -12.17 5.80 -3.62
N SER A 589 -11.50 6.91 -3.32
CA SER A 589 -11.70 8.20 -4.00
C SER A 589 -11.37 8.16 -5.49
N GLN A 590 -10.33 7.42 -5.88
CA GLN A 590 -9.98 7.21 -7.29
C GLN A 590 -11.01 6.34 -8.00
N ALA A 591 -11.52 5.29 -7.34
CA ALA A 591 -12.62 4.49 -7.86
C ALA A 591 -13.88 5.34 -8.05
N LEU A 592 -14.21 6.22 -7.10
CA LEU A 592 -15.32 7.19 -7.20
C LEU A 592 -15.13 8.23 -8.30
N GLY A 593 -13.93 8.79 -8.46
CA GLY A 593 -13.62 9.79 -9.49
C GLY A 593 -13.80 9.26 -10.92
N ARG A 594 -13.64 7.94 -11.11
CA ARG A 594 -13.98 7.27 -12.38
C ARG A 594 -15.50 7.14 -12.58
N MET A 595 -16.29 7.14 -11.51
CA MET A 595 -17.76 7.04 -11.52
C MET A 595 -18.47 8.41 -11.52
N THR A 596 -17.82 9.49 -11.05
CA THR A 596 -18.45 10.81 -10.86
C THR A 596 -18.41 11.71 -12.08
N LYS A 597 -17.65 11.36 -13.12
CA LYS A 597 -17.58 12.14 -14.34
C LYS A 597 -18.93 11.98 -15.07
N PRO A 598 -19.77 13.03 -15.16
CA PRO A 598 -20.98 12.94 -15.96
C PRO A 598 -20.56 12.65 -17.40
N ALA A 599 -21.36 11.84 -18.10
CA ALA A 599 -21.31 11.74 -19.56
C ALA A 599 -21.86 13.04 -20.19
N THR A 600 -21.32 14.18 -19.81
CA THR A 600 -21.33 15.41 -20.60
C THR A 600 -19.88 15.71 -20.91
N THR A 601 -19.35 14.94 -21.85
CA THR A 601 -18.05 15.25 -22.44
C THR A 601 -18.32 16.30 -23.52
N PRO A 602 -17.91 17.57 -23.38
CA PRO A 602 -17.65 18.34 -24.59
C PRO A 602 -16.58 17.55 -25.34
N ALA A 603 -16.89 17.13 -26.57
CA ALA A 603 -16.09 16.22 -27.40
C ALA A 603 -14.61 16.24 -26.99
N ARG A 604 -14.14 15.14 -26.39
CA ARG A 604 -12.76 14.98 -25.93
C ARG A 604 -11.90 15.38 -27.12
N LYS A 605 -11.15 16.49 -27.03
CA LYS A 605 -10.19 16.83 -28.07
C LYS A 605 -9.26 15.62 -28.19
N THR A 606 -9.40 14.88 -29.28
CA THR A 606 -8.60 13.69 -29.55
C THR A 606 -7.14 14.12 -29.50
N GLY A 607 -6.38 13.58 -28.55
CA GLY A 607 -4.93 13.60 -28.67
C GLY A 607 -4.52 12.91 -29.97
N PRO A 608 -3.28 13.11 -30.46
CA PRO A 608 -2.81 12.40 -31.64
C PRO A 608 -2.93 10.88 -31.42
N THR A 609 -3.51 10.17 -32.40
CA THR A 609 -3.55 8.70 -32.44
C THR A 609 -2.11 8.18 -32.44
N VAL A 610 -1.77 7.31 -31.49
CA VAL A 610 -0.45 6.69 -31.41
C VAL A 610 -0.47 5.43 -32.29
N PHE A 611 0.47 5.36 -33.22
CA PHE A 611 0.67 4.17 -34.06
C PHE A 611 1.84 3.34 -33.55
N PHE A 612 1.72 2.04 -33.75
CA PHE A 612 2.73 1.05 -33.38
C PHE A 612 3.36 0.43 -34.63
N GLU A 613 4.43 -0.33 -34.43
CA GLU A 613 5.01 -1.13 -35.50
C GLU A 613 4.01 -2.24 -35.90
N ALA A 614 3.63 -2.23 -37.18
CA ALA A 614 2.76 -3.24 -37.76
C ALA A 614 3.53 -4.56 -37.94
N GLN A 615 3.10 -5.61 -37.24
CA GLN A 615 3.64 -6.96 -37.45
C GLN A 615 2.96 -7.65 -38.64
N TRP A 616 1.74 -7.23 -38.97
CA TRP A 616 0.93 -7.80 -40.03
C TRP A 616 0.21 -6.71 -40.83
N THR A 617 -0.38 -7.10 -41.95
CA THR A 617 -1.23 -6.25 -42.77
C THR A 617 -2.65 -6.81 -42.75
N PRO A 618 -3.68 -6.01 -42.44
CA PRO A 618 -5.07 -6.48 -42.45
C PRO A 618 -5.55 -6.80 -43.87
N GLU A 619 -6.19 -7.95 -44.03
CA GLU A 619 -6.88 -8.33 -45.27
C GLU A 619 -8.28 -7.72 -45.25
N VAL A 620 -8.41 -6.56 -45.89
CA VAL A 620 -9.61 -5.71 -45.82
C VAL A 620 -10.76 -6.30 -46.66
N GLU A 621 -10.43 -6.83 -47.83
CA GLU A 621 -11.38 -7.50 -48.72
C GLU A 621 -11.65 -8.91 -48.20
N GLY A 622 -12.82 -9.13 -47.58
CA GLY A 622 -13.20 -10.42 -47.00
C GLY A 622 -13.16 -10.49 -45.47
N ALA A 623 -12.85 -9.37 -44.79
CA ALA A 623 -12.88 -9.31 -43.33
C ALA A 623 -14.28 -9.65 -42.76
N GLU A 624 -14.33 -10.55 -41.76
CA GLU A 624 -15.59 -10.94 -41.13
C GLU A 624 -16.06 -9.85 -40.16
N ALA A 625 -17.34 -9.47 -40.21
CA ALA A 625 -17.89 -8.49 -39.28
C ALA A 625 -17.93 -9.02 -37.84
N LEU A 626 -17.35 -8.24 -36.93
CA LEU A 626 -17.38 -8.47 -35.49
C LEU A 626 -18.32 -7.44 -34.84
N ALA A 627 -19.43 -7.92 -34.29
CA ALA A 627 -20.36 -7.09 -33.55
C ALA A 627 -19.78 -6.70 -32.17
N ASN A 628 -20.05 -5.46 -31.77
CA ASN A 628 -19.56 -4.90 -30.51
C ASN A 628 -20.02 -5.72 -29.30
N GLY A 629 -19.09 -6.15 -28.45
CA GLY A 629 -19.37 -6.91 -27.22
C GLY A 629 -19.71 -8.38 -27.43
N ASN A 630 -19.67 -8.88 -28.67
CA ASN A 630 -19.94 -10.30 -28.94
C ASN A 630 -18.67 -11.12 -28.82
N THR A 631 -18.66 -12.07 -27.89
CA THR A 631 -17.59 -13.06 -27.79
C THR A 631 -17.64 -14.05 -28.96
N ARG A 632 -16.50 -14.29 -29.60
CA ARG A 632 -16.30 -15.26 -30.67
C ARG A 632 -15.38 -16.37 -30.21
N SER A 633 -15.60 -17.57 -30.73
CA SER A 633 -14.68 -18.71 -30.61
C SER A 633 -14.37 -19.22 -32.00
N VAL A 634 -13.09 -19.21 -32.37
CA VAL A 634 -12.62 -19.56 -33.71
C VAL A 634 -11.45 -20.54 -33.61
N ALA A 635 -11.45 -21.58 -34.44
CA ALA A 635 -10.29 -22.43 -34.62
C ALA A 635 -9.37 -21.79 -35.68
N VAL A 636 -8.13 -21.49 -35.29
CA VAL A 636 -7.12 -20.87 -36.16
C VAL A 636 -6.03 -21.90 -36.42
N ALA A 637 -5.84 -22.28 -37.68
CA ALA A 637 -4.77 -23.18 -38.05
C ALA A 637 -3.39 -22.50 -37.91
N ALA A 638 -2.33 -23.31 -37.79
CA ALA A 638 -0.98 -22.78 -37.77
C ALA A 638 -0.65 -21.97 -39.04
N GLY A 639 -0.08 -20.78 -38.87
CA GLY A 639 0.22 -19.83 -39.94
C GLY A 639 -1.01 -19.18 -40.60
N GLN A 640 -2.24 -19.50 -40.16
CA GLN A 640 -3.44 -18.88 -40.70
C GLN A 640 -3.60 -17.47 -40.16
N HIS A 641 -3.93 -16.53 -41.06
CA HIS A 641 -4.27 -15.16 -40.72
C HIS A 641 -5.78 -14.98 -40.94
N THR A 642 -6.46 -14.27 -40.06
CA THR A 642 -7.88 -13.96 -40.19
C THR A 642 -8.12 -12.53 -39.76
N THR A 643 -8.82 -11.77 -40.58
CA THR A 643 -9.11 -10.36 -40.33
C THR A 643 -10.57 -10.19 -39.97
N TYR A 644 -10.84 -9.46 -38.88
CA TYR A 644 -12.19 -9.11 -38.44
C TYR A 644 -12.42 -7.62 -38.57
N LEU A 645 -13.53 -7.23 -39.17
CA LEU A 645 -13.99 -5.85 -39.29
C LEU A 645 -14.79 -5.45 -38.04
N ILE A 646 -14.36 -4.38 -37.39
CA ILE A 646 -15.08 -3.69 -36.33
C ILE A 646 -15.55 -2.35 -36.92
N ASP A 647 -16.84 -2.25 -37.24
CA ASP A 647 -17.43 -1.05 -37.83
C ASP A 647 -18.08 -0.18 -36.75
N ILE A 648 -17.52 1.01 -36.53
CA ILE A 648 -17.92 1.92 -35.46
C ILE A 648 -18.63 3.13 -36.06
N GLY A 649 -19.95 3.07 -36.10
CA GLY A 649 -20.80 4.16 -36.61
C GLY A 649 -21.15 5.25 -35.60
N LYS A 650 -20.85 5.09 -34.31
CA LYS A 650 -21.28 6.04 -33.26
C LYS A 650 -20.31 7.22 -33.15
N PRO A 651 -20.79 8.49 -33.19
CA PRO A 651 -19.96 9.69 -33.19
C PRO A 651 -19.16 9.92 -31.89
N ASP A 652 -19.62 9.37 -30.77
CA ASP A 652 -19.06 9.58 -29.43
C ASP A 652 -18.29 8.36 -28.89
N VAL A 653 -17.46 7.73 -29.72
CA VAL A 653 -16.63 6.59 -29.26
C VAL A 653 -15.37 7.09 -28.53
N GLY A 654 -15.10 6.49 -27.38
CA GLY A 654 -13.93 6.67 -26.53
C GLY A 654 -12.81 5.73 -26.97
N ASP A 655 -12.78 4.51 -26.43
CA ASP A 655 -11.68 3.56 -26.65
C ASP A 655 -12.19 2.19 -27.14
N LEU A 656 -11.36 1.46 -27.89
CA LEU A 656 -11.61 0.10 -28.37
C LEU A 656 -10.70 -0.90 -27.65
N PHE A 657 -11.32 -1.96 -27.16
CA PHE A 657 -10.72 -3.06 -26.43
C PHE A 657 -10.90 -4.36 -27.21
N VAL A 658 -9.94 -5.28 -27.08
CA VAL A 658 -10.14 -6.68 -27.42
C VAL A 658 -9.79 -7.52 -26.19
N LEU A 659 -10.76 -8.27 -25.70
CA LEU A 659 -10.68 -9.13 -24.52
C LEU A 659 -10.45 -10.56 -24.97
N SER A 660 -9.37 -11.18 -24.47
CA SER A 660 -8.96 -12.55 -24.81
C SER A 660 -9.75 -13.62 -24.06
N HIS A 661 -10.38 -13.29 -22.94
CA HIS A 661 -11.08 -14.25 -22.06
C HIS A 661 -10.23 -15.45 -21.58
N GLN A 662 -8.92 -15.47 -21.87
CA GLN A 662 -7.96 -16.52 -21.47
C GLN A 662 -6.91 -15.98 -20.49
N MET A 663 -6.53 -14.69 -20.60
CA MET A 663 -5.70 -13.90 -19.65
C MET A 663 -4.47 -14.60 -19.02
N SER A 664 -3.96 -15.67 -19.60
CA SER A 664 -2.85 -16.46 -19.04
C SER A 664 -1.47 -15.84 -19.31
N CYS A 665 -1.39 -14.76 -20.10
CA CYS A 665 -0.14 -14.10 -20.49
C CYS A 665 -0.29 -12.56 -20.58
N ILE A 666 -0.84 -11.92 -19.54
CA ILE A 666 -1.18 -10.48 -19.56
C ILE A 666 0.02 -9.60 -19.90
N GLY A 667 -0.10 -8.83 -20.99
CA GLY A 667 0.89 -7.85 -21.42
C GLY A 667 2.10 -8.44 -22.14
N ASP A 668 2.13 -9.76 -22.32
CA ASP A 668 3.23 -10.42 -23.02
C ASP A 668 3.22 -10.03 -24.52
N PRO A 669 4.35 -9.55 -25.05
CA PRO A 669 4.45 -9.25 -26.46
C PRO A 669 4.30 -10.53 -27.28
N TYR A 670 3.81 -10.39 -28.51
CA TYR A 670 3.82 -11.49 -29.47
C TYR A 670 5.24 -12.06 -29.63
N ASP A 671 5.38 -13.37 -29.48
CA ASP A 671 6.67 -14.08 -29.41
C ASP A 671 7.13 -14.65 -30.77
N GLY A 672 6.33 -14.46 -31.83
CA GLY A 672 6.60 -15.00 -33.16
C GLY A 672 6.23 -16.47 -33.35
N LYS A 673 5.72 -17.16 -32.33
CA LYS A 673 5.52 -18.62 -32.32
C LYS A 673 4.13 -19.04 -31.88
N SER A 674 3.58 -18.37 -30.88
CA SER A 674 2.25 -18.59 -30.32
C SER A 674 1.20 -17.84 -31.13
N PRO A 675 -0.11 -18.17 -31.02
CA PRO A 675 -1.13 -17.35 -31.65
C PRO A 675 -1.11 -15.91 -31.09
N GLY A 676 -1.45 -14.94 -31.92
CA GLY A 676 -1.40 -13.54 -31.56
C GLY A 676 -2.39 -12.69 -32.34
N TYR A 677 -2.48 -11.42 -31.96
CA TYR A 677 -3.34 -10.46 -32.62
C TYR A 677 -2.86 -9.02 -32.52
N GLN A 678 -3.31 -8.19 -33.46
CA GLN A 678 -3.02 -6.76 -33.52
C GLN A 678 -4.17 -6.00 -34.17
N LEU A 679 -4.39 -4.77 -33.73
CA LEU A 679 -5.48 -3.92 -34.19
C LEU A 679 -4.96 -2.86 -35.16
N PHE A 680 -5.73 -2.57 -36.21
CA PHE A 680 -5.41 -1.66 -37.29
C PHE A 680 -6.56 -0.69 -37.58
N ASP A 681 -6.21 0.49 -38.12
CA ASP A 681 -7.19 1.39 -38.74
C ASP A 681 -7.46 1.02 -40.22
N ALA A 682 -8.36 1.77 -40.86
CA ALA A 682 -8.70 1.58 -42.26
C ALA A 682 -7.57 1.88 -43.26
N ASP A 683 -6.52 2.58 -42.84
CA ASP A 683 -5.33 2.84 -43.65
C ASP A 683 -4.26 1.75 -43.46
N GLY A 684 -4.56 0.70 -42.68
CA GLY A 684 -3.64 -0.40 -42.38
C GLY A 684 -2.55 -0.05 -41.36
N ARG A 685 -2.71 1.05 -40.59
CA ARG A 685 -1.75 1.43 -39.55
C ARG A 685 -2.10 0.75 -38.23
N ALA A 686 -1.10 0.17 -37.58
CA ALA A 686 -1.31 -0.53 -36.31
C ALA A 686 -1.62 0.45 -35.17
N LEU A 687 -2.76 0.23 -34.50
CA LEU A 687 -3.26 0.97 -33.34
C LEU A 687 -2.90 0.33 -32.01
N SER A 688 -2.28 -0.85 -32.04
CA SER A 688 -1.80 -1.56 -30.86
C SER A 688 -0.45 -2.21 -31.12
N LYS A 689 0.25 -2.60 -30.05
CA LYS A 689 1.30 -3.62 -30.14
C LYS A 689 0.69 -4.95 -30.58
N ALA A 690 1.49 -5.81 -31.21
CA ALA A 690 1.15 -7.22 -31.37
C ALA A 690 1.32 -7.93 -30.04
N LEU A 691 0.28 -8.64 -29.60
CA LEU A 691 0.26 -9.34 -28.33
C LEU A 691 -0.04 -10.83 -28.54
N ALA A 692 0.42 -11.65 -27.60
CA ALA A 692 -0.02 -13.04 -27.52
C ALA A 692 -1.53 -13.10 -27.27
N ILE A 693 -2.18 -14.13 -27.82
CA ILE A 693 -3.65 -14.22 -27.85
C ILE A 693 -4.31 -14.32 -26.47
N CYS A 694 -3.55 -14.72 -25.45
CA CYS A 694 -3.98 -14.81 -24.06
C CYS A 694 -3.78 -13.50 -23.28
N SER A 695 -3.52 -12.37 -23.94
CA SER A 695 -3.44 -11.03 -23.34
C SER A 695 -4.50 -10.14 -23.95
N ASP A 696 -5.10 -9.24 -23.17
CA ASP A 696 -6.02 -8.21 -23.70
C ASP A 696 -5.28 -7.10 -24.45
N LEU A 697 -5.98 -6.47 -25.39
CA LEU A 697 -5.49 -5.40 -26.26
C LEU A 697 -6.31 -4.12 -26.03
N TYR A 698 -5.61 -2.98 -26.02
CA TYR A 698 -6.20 -1.66 -25.87
C TYR A 698 -5.66 -0.69 -26.92
N SER A 699 -6.54 -0.03 -27.68
CA SER A 699 -6.17 0.91 -28.74
C SER A 699 -5.87 2.33 -28.25
N GLY A 700 -6.36 2.70 -27.07
CA GLY A 700 -6.52 4.10 -26.71
C GLY A 700 -7.68 4.77 -27.47
N PRO A 701 -7.75 6.11 -27.44
CA PRO A 701 -8.87 6.84 -28.02
C PRO A 701 -8.98 6.64 -29.55
N ILE A 702 -10.16 6.25 -30.01
CA ILE A 702 -10.47 6.02 -31.42
C ILE A 702 -11.55 7.00 -31.91
N ARG A 703 -11.80 7.00 -33.23
CA ARG A 703 -12.84 7.81 -33.87
C ARG A 703 -13.90 6.89 -34.48
N PRO A 704 -15.07 7.39 -34.89
CA PRO A 704 -15.97 6.62 -35.72
C PRO A 704 -15.25 6.22 -37.01
N GLY A 705 -15.40 4.97 -37.43
CA GLY A 705 -14.67 4.43 -38.57
C GLY A 705 -14.58 2.90 -38.53
N LYS A 706 -13.89 2.37 -39.54
CA LYS A 706 -13.63 0.94 -39.67
C LYS A 706 -12.28 0.59 -39.08
N TYR A 707 -12.27 -0.46 -38.28
CA TYR A 707 -11.08 -1.01 -37.63
C TYR A 707 -10.97 -2.48 -37.95
N TYR A 708 -9.73 -2.98 -37.96
CA TYR A 708 -9.45 -4.35 -38.37
C TYR A 708 -8.61 -5.04 -37.29
N LEU A 709 -9.14 -6.14 -36.76
CA LEU A 709 -8.40 -7.02 -35.86
C LEU A 709 -7.80 -8.15 -36.70
N VAL A 710 -6.48 -8.21 -36.77
CA VAL A 710 -5.77 -9.33 -37.38
C VAL A 710 -5.46 -10.36 -36.32
N LEU A 711 -5.94 -11.57 -36.54
CA LEU A 711 -5.72 -12.76 -35.72
C LEU A 711 -4.77 -13.69 -36.47
N VAL A 712 -3.71 -14.17 -35.82
CA VAL A 712 -2.72 -15.07 -36.40
C VAL A 712 -2.58 -16.33 -35.55
N GLY A 713 -2.63 -17.49 -36.20
CA GLY A 713 -2.38 -18.79 -35.56
C GLY A 713 -0.91 -18.99 -35.19
N ALA A 714 -0.62 -20.04 -34.43
CA ALA A 714 0.77 -20.40 -34.08
C ALA A 714 1.64 -20.63 -35.32
N ALA A 715 2.96 -20.49 -35.21
CA ALA A 715 3.87 -20.70 -36.33
C ALA A 715 3.86 -22.15 -36.86
N SER A 716 3.55 -23.13 -36.02
CA SER A 716 3.40 -24.54 -36.36
C SER A 716 2.50 -25.26 -35.34
N GLY A 717 1.97 -26.43 -35.72
CA GLY A 717 1.15 -27.27 -34.84
C GLY A 717 -0.30 -27.40 -35.28
N GLU A 718 -1.09 -28.05 -34.44
CA GLU A 718 -2.54 -28.24 -34.65
C GLU A 718 -3.31 -26.92 -34.49
N PRO A 719 -4.47 -26.77 -35.15
CA PRO A 719 -5.32 -25.61 -34.98
C PRO A 719 -5.67 -25.35 -33.51
N VAL A 720 -5.58 -24.08 -33.10
CA VAL A 720 -5.89 -23.66 -31.73
C VAL A 720 -7.24 -22.94 -31.72
N THR A 721 -8.11 -23.31 -30.79
CA THR A 721 -9.36 -22.58 -30.57
C THR A 721 -9.09 -21.35 -29.72
N VAL A 722 -9.34 -20.18 -30.30
CA VAL A 722 -9.20 -18.88 -29.66
C VAL A 722 -10.57 -18.32 -29.35
N LYS A 723 -10.75 -17.84 -28.11
CA LYS A 723 -11.94 -17.08 -27.70
C LYS A 723 -11.56 -15.61 -27.55
N PHE A 724 -12.32 -14.67 -28.10
CA PHE A 724 -12.06 -13.25 -27.94
C PHE A 724 -13.32 -12.40 -28.16
N GLU A 725 -13.32 -11.16 -27.68
CA GLU A 725 -14.42 -10.21 -27.83
C GLU A 725 -13.84 -8.83 -28.11
N ALA A 726 -14.33 -8.09 -29.11
CA ALA A 726 -13.99 -6.67 -29.23
C ALA A 726 -15.13 -5.79 -28.73
N PHE A 727 -14.76 -4.80 -27.94
CA PHE A 727 -15.69 -3.90 -27.27
C PHE A 727 -15.22 -2.45 -27.41
N HIS A 728 -16.09 -1.58 -27.89
CA HIS A 728 -15.89 -0.13 -27.93
C HIS A 728 -17.01 0.59 -27.18
N HIS A 729 -16.66 1.68 -26.48
CA HIS A 729 -17.56 2.48 -25.66
C HIS A 729 -17.52 3.95 -26.04
#